data_AF-A0A7Y2F536-F1
#
_entry.id   AF-A0A7Y2F536-F1
#
_cell.length_a   1.000
_cell.length_b   1.000
_cell.length_c   1.000
_cell.angle_alpha   90.00
_cell.angle_beta   90.00
_cell.angle_gamma   90.00
#
_symmetry.space_group_name_H-M   'P 1'
#
loop_
_entity.id
_entity.type
_entity.pdbx_description
1 polymer ?
#
loop_
_entity_poly.entity_id
_entity_poly.type
_entity_poly.pdbx_seq_one_letter_code
_entity_poly.pdbx_strand_id
1 'polypeptide(L)'
;MINPVRINQASNEQIDDAIDNVVDRFEEEWTPESRSAIRTLLQQYQLADDHEAATELIRIDIELRYKQGLSIQLEDYFDQFGDLLTQSTSAAQIAFEDYRLRDYHGHALPVSRWSDLPGVKNELWFQRLTRESTARSRATHVAPPAEPLDPNHGSDAAIRVAIEATGFRIMQEIGRGAFSRVYLATQNELADRFVVLKVVSEAIAESQNMAMLQHTNIVPIYSFDQIHSKSVICMPYAGSVTLKDFMTTTGERSRGSLPRVGQSLVQTVQACVHDTVVSSDAPDSGLDPSWAPAANDHAVLKPLEKLQSLGCNELAIWIFQRLASALAHSHARGVLHGDLKPGNVLIRNDGEPALLDFNLSQSLDRGDARLVGGTLPYMAPETYEALMGKKIALQATSDIYSLGVMLFEFVTGRLPFPTPISAAPIDLEPAVSIRRTVPDWRNDDNVSAGLRVIISRCLEFSPSDRYASADDLRHDLECERANLSLVHSAEPRLSRIRKWFRRHPSTTSGGTVALLLFSLLIPLGYTASVYREKSLHLAAVSAFDSFSRQSADALAAVMADPQRSLDTSVQANIDLLDRHGLLSRDRQNKFVSSLTTPVSRAQIHDAMLRHVGHVGFLEVDRLRPKFRQGVLQNDQLQRLDQLIAAAAESTGRQPSRAVAFLKAARARFANDDHHEELLSKARDIQADSDTEIYLEAVRRMSLHDYKSANELLTSLADRDSIPSTLRWTSLGRSQYGEARYEDAKLSFTQSIDRAPNSSQLRVLRGLCYIKLREPNRAETDFTKAIELDSTNQTALSNRGLLRLGQGRDDEAIKDFSRVLELSPGNAYALLQRARAYRSRGDDELADRDFAQALQTDNVNASSLMARSIYRDDTDPESALQDLEHALSQDPDSPMILMMKARLLSQKLDRLGDAVETYREVTRIQPTNETAIIDRALVLTRLGRYDEAKADLDLATTPPDTPRTLYQAACICALMPDQSSHVRALSFLSRAIRAGYEADRLATDPDLESLRKLPGYRAVSRTYQLSKINSTRSRPQPSAP
;
A
#
# COMPACT_ATOMS: atom_id res chain seq x y z
N MET A 1 -6.36 -46.96 2.85
CA MET A 1 -7.78 -46.89 3.30
C MET A 1 -7.92 -45.53 3.97
N ILE A 2 -8.45 -44.51 3.29
CA ILE A 2 -9.87 -44.24 2.97
C ILE A 2 -10.53 -43.45 4.11
N ASN A 3 -11.16 -42.32 3.74
CA ASN A 3 -11.78 -41.29 4.58
C ASN A 3 -13.32 -41.42 4.52
N PRO A 4 -14.06 -41.18 5.62
CA PRO A 4 -14.98 -40.02 5.69
C PRO A 4 -15.17 -39.46 7.13
N VAL A 5 -15.82 -38.31 7.45
CA VAL A 5 -16.27 -37.04 6.80
C VAL A 5 -16.56 -36.03 7.95
N ARG A 6 -16.78 -34.73 7.68
CA ARG A 6 -17.25 -33.72 8.66
C ARG A 6 -18.76 -33.44 8.57
N ILE A 7 -19.37 -33.13 9.71
CA ILE A 7 -20.54 -32.25 9.94
C ILE A 7 -20.29 -31.52 11.28
N ASN A 8 -20.98 -30.43 11.63
CA ASN A 8 -20.83 -29.03 11.21
C ASN A 8 -21.74 -28.15 12.10
N GLN A 9 -21.56 -26.82 12.07
CA GLN A 9 -22.53 -25.80 12.52
C GLN A 9 -22.43 -24.61 11.55
N ALA A 10 -23.53 -23.92 11.26
CA ALA A 10 -23.57 -22.74 10.39
C ALA A 10 -23.73 -21.44 11.20
N SER A 11 -23.26 -20.32 10.65
CA SER A 11 -23.51 -18.96 11.16
C SER A 11 -24.63 -18.28 10.37
N ASN A 12 -25.32 -17.28 10.94
CA ASN A 12 -26.46 -16.60 10.29
C ASN A 12 -26.16 -16.13 8.85
N GLU A 13 -25.00 -15.52 8.59
CA GLU A 13 -24.62 -15.11 7.22
C GLU A 13 -24.66 -16.27 6.20
N GLN A 14 -24.43 -17.51 6.63
CA GLN A 14 -24.52 -18.72 5.79
C GLN A 14 -25.94 -19.28 5.65
N ILE A 15 -26.88 -18.81 6.46
CA ILE A 15 -28.31 -19.11 6.35
C ILE A 15 -28.93 -18.07 5.41
N ASP A 16 -28.63 -16.79 5.61
CA ASP A 16 -29.06 -15.69 4.74
C ASP A 16 -28.56 -15.92 3.29
N ASP A 17 -27.25 -16.21 3.10
CA ASP A 17 -26.69 -16.61 1.80
C ASP A 17 -27.41 -17.84 1.19
N ALA A 18 -27.84 -18.80 2.02
CA ALA A 18 -28.52 -20.01 1.54
C ALA A 18 -29.98 -19.76 1.16
N ILE A 19 -30.64 -18.76 1.77
CA ILE A 19 -32.00 -18.32 1.43
C ILE A 19 -31.98 -17.63 0.06
N ASP A 20 -31.08 -16.67 -0.16
CA ASP A 20 -30.94 -16.00 -1.46
C ASP A 20 -30.59 -17.02 -2.57
N ASN A 21 -29.64 -17.92 -2.33
CA ASN A 21 -29.24 -18.95 -3.31
C ASN A 21 -30.33 -20.02 -3.57
N VAL A 22 -31.32 -20.21 -2.69
CA VAL A 22 -32.46 -21.11 -2.96
C VAL A 22 -33.64 -20.38 -3.62
N VAL A 23 -33.78 -19.07 -3.36
CA VAL A 23 -34.75 -18.17 -4.02
C VAL A 23 -34.39 -17.98 -5.49
N ASP A 24 -33.17 -17.51 -5.80
CA ASP A 24 -32.70 -17.29 -7.18
C ASP A 24 -32.92 -18.55 -8.04
N ARG A 25 -32.54 -19.71 -7.48
CA ARG A 25 -32.67 -20.99 -8.17
C ARG A 25 -34.12 -21.45 -8.33
N PHE A 26 -34.99 -21.16 -7.36
CA PHE A 26 -36.40 -21.50 -7.48
C PHE A 26 -37.09 -20.66 -8.56
N GLU A 27 -36.69 -19.41 -8.77
CA GLU A 27 -37.15 -18.59 -9.90
C GLU A 27 -36.57 -19.07 -11.24
N GLU A 28 -35.27 -19.41 -11.32
CA GLU A 28 -34.65 -19.91 -12.56
C GLU A 28 -35.21 -21.29 -13.01
N GLU A 29 -35.43 -22.22 -12.07
CA GLU A 29 -35.98 -23.55 -12.34
C GLU A 29 -37.52 -23.61 -12.19
N TRP A 30 -38.21 -22.45 -12.22
CA TRP A 30 -39.66 -22.39 -11.97
C TRP A 30 -40.51 -23.03 -13.09
N THR A 31 -41.49 -23.84 -12.69
CA THR A 31 -42.49 -24.47 -13.57
C THR A 31 -43.86 -24.49 -12.89
N PRO A 32 -44.97 -24.67 -13.65
CA PRO A 32 -46.31 -24.84 -13.06
C PRO A 32 -46.39 -25.98 -12.03
N GLU A 33 -45.52 -26.99 -12.10
CA GLU A 33 -45.47 -28.12 -11.18
C GLU A 33 -44.59 -27.86 -9.92
N SER A 34 -43.78 -26.80 -9.92
CA SER A 34 -42.70 -26.57 -8.92
C SER A 34 -43.15 -26.38 -7.46
N ARG A 35 -44.45 -26.12 -7.19
CA ARG A 35 -45.01 -26.13 -5.82
C ARG A 35 -44.64 -27.42 -5.06
N SER A 36 -44.74 -28.56 -5.74
CA SER A 36 -44.40 -29.87 -5.17
C SER A 36 -42.91 -30.00 -4.80
N ALA A 37 -42.03 -29.26 -5.49
CA ALA A 37 -40.59 -29.31 -5.31
C ALA A 37 -40.06 -28.43 -4.17
N ILE A 38 -40.80 -27.41 -3.71
CA ILE A 38 -40.35 -26.44 -2.68
C ILE A 38 -39.76 -27.14 -1.44
N ARG A 39 -40.46 -28.15 -0.89
CA ARG A 39 -40.00 -28.89 0.30
C ARG A 39 -38.73 -29.71 0.03
N THR A 40 -38.53 -30.20 -1.19
CA THR A 40 -37.32 -30.91 -1.62
C THR A 40 -36.16 -29.93 -1.85
N LEU A 41 -36.42 -28.75 -2.39
CA LEU A 41 -35.39 -27.72 -2.63
C LEU A 41 -34.84 -27.18 -1.31
N LEU A 42 -35.72 -26.84 -0.34
CA LEU A 42 -35.33 -26.48 1.02
C LEU A 42 -34.50 -27.57 1.71
N GLN A 43 -34.84 -28.86 1.51
CA GLN A 43 -34.04 -29.97 2.02
C GLN A 43 -32.65 -30.09 1.37
N GLN A 44 -32.50 -29.82 0.07
CA GLN A 44 -31.19 -29.80 -0.60
C GLN A 44 -30.29 -28.68 -0.06
N TYR A 45 -30.86 -27.52 0.25
CA TYR A 45 -30.16 -26.35 0.79
C TYR A 45 -30.04 -26.34 2.32
N GLN A 46 -30.44 -27.43 2.99
CA GLN A 46 -30.40 -27.61 4.46
C GLN A 46 -31.32 -26.66 5.27
N LEU A 47 -32.26 -25.99 4.60
CA LEU A 47 -33.26 -25.06 5.16
C LEU A 47 -34.62 -25.76 5.43
N ALA A 48 -34.59 -27.07 5.73
CA ALA A 48 -35.79 -27.91 5.79
C ALA A 48 -36.80 -27.53 6.89
N ASP A 49 -36.30 -26.93 7.97
CA ASP A 49 -37.06 -26.47 9.14
C ASP A 49 -37.14 -24.93 9.22
N ASP A 50 -36.73 -24.23 8.16
CA ASP A 50 -36.76 -22.76 8.11
C ASP A 50 -38.11 -22.24 7.60
N HIS A 51 -38.83 -21.53 8.47
CA HIS A 51 -40.17 -21.03 8.19
C HIS A 51 -40.17 -19.72 7.38
N GLU A 52 -39.10 -18.92 7.43
CA GLU A 52 -39.02 -17.65 6.71
C GLU A 52 -38.66 -17.92 5.23
N ALA A 53 -37.67 -18.78 4.99
CA ALA A 53 -37.33 -19.30 3.67
C ALA A 53 -38.53 -19.96 2.97
N ALA A 54 -39.29 -20.79 3.70
CA ALA A 54 -40.49 -21.43 3.17
C ALA A 54 -41.62 -20.42 2.87
N THR A 55 -41.73 -19.34 3.64
CA THR A 55 -42.75 -18.29 3.43
C THR A 55 -42.49 -17.52 2.14
N GLU A 56 -41.24 -17.10 1.88
CA GLU A 56 -40.91 -16.33 0.68
C GLU A 56 -40.99 -17.16 -0.60
N LEU A 57 -40.51 -18.42 -0.61
CA LEU A 57 -40.66 -19.31 -1.77
C LEU A 57 -42.13 -19.55 -2.14
N ILE A 58 -43.04 -19.63 -1.15
CA ILE A 58 -44.48 -19.74 -1.40
C ILE A 58 -45.03 -18.43 -1.99
N ARG A 59 -44.66 -17.27 -1.46
CA ARG A 59 -45.09 -15.96 -2.00
C ARG A 59 -44.62 -15.75 -3.45
N ILE A 60 -43.40 -16.18 -3.78
CA ILE A 60 -42.83 -16.15 -5.13
C ILE A 60 -43.59 -17.10 -6.07
N ASP A 61 -43.85 -18.36 -5.67
CA ASP A 61 -44.65 -19.29 -6.48
C ASP A 61 -46.08 -18.76 -6.75
N ILE A 62 -46.67 -18.06 -5.78
CA ILE A 62 -47.96 -17.37 -5.92
C ILE A 62 -47.87 -16.21 -6.94
N GLU A 63 -46.85 -15.36 -6.86
CA GLU A 63 -46.65 -14.24 -7.79
C GLU A 63 -46.39 -14.71 -9.23
N LEU A 64 -45.53 -15.72 -9.41
CA LEU A 64 -45.23 -16.31 -10.73
C LEU A 64 -46.46 -16.98 -11.34
N ARG A 65 -47.33 -17.62 -10.55
CA ARG A 65 -48.60 -18.19 -11.03
C ARG A 65 -49.56 -17.12 -11.52
N TYR A 66 -49.79 -16.05 -10.75
CA TYR A 66 -50.68 -14.97 -11.19
C TYR A 66 -50.13 -14.22 -12.43
N LYS A 67 -48.80 -14.02 -12.52
CA LYS A 67 -48.14 -13.50 -13.74
C LYS A 67 -48.39 -14.36 -14.98
N GLN A 68 -48.47 -15.68 -14.83
CA GLN A 68 -48.80 -16.62 -15.91
C GLN A 68 -50.33 -16.86 -16.09
N GLY A 69 -51.17 -16.14 -15.34
CA GLY A 69 -52.64 -16.30 -15.40
C GLY A 69 -53.17 -17.60 -14.79
N LEU A 70 -52.38 -18.31 -13.99
CA LEU A 70 -52.75 -19.56 -13.34
C LEU A 70 -53.50 -19.29 -12.03
N SER A 71 -54.68 -19.90 -11.88
CA SER A 71 -55.46 -19.83 -10.64
C SER A 71 -54.90 -20.75 -9.55
N ILE A 72 -54.79 -20.25 -8.32
CA ILE A 72 -54.35 -21.03 -7.15
C ILE A 72 -55.45 -21.23 -6.11
N GLN A 73 -55.33 -22.30 -5.31
CA GLN A 73 -55.91 -22.39 -3.97
C GLN A 73 -54.79 -22.22 -2.94
N LEU A 74 -55.11 -21.63 -1.79
CA LEU A 74 -54.17 -21.39 -0.70
C LEU A 74 -54.02 -22.63 0.19
N GLU A 75 -55.11 -23.36 0.31
CA GLU A 75 -55.29 -24.63 0.99
C GLU A 75 -54.22 -25.64 0.55
N ASP A 76 -53.95 -25.74 -0.76
CA ASP A 76 -52.91 -26.60 -1.35
C ASP A 76 -51.50 -26.38 -0.74
N TYR A 77 -51.16 -25.14 -0.37
CA TYR A 77 -49.87 -24.79 0.23
C TYR A 77 -49.84 -25.11 1.72
N PHE A 78 -50.94 -24.82 2.43
CA PHE A 78 -51.05 -25.08 3.85
C PHE A 78 -51.19 -26.58 4.18
N ASP A 79 -51.72 -27.40 3.28
CA ASP A 79 -51.68 -28.87 3.40
C ASP A 79 -50.24 -29.40 3.26
N GLN A 80 -49.41 -28.79 2.41
CA GLN A 80 -48.01 -29.18 2.19
C GLN A 80 -47.04 -28.60 3.25
N PHE A 81 -47.39 -27.47 3.87
CA PHE A 81 -46.58 -26.71 4.82
C PHE A 81 -47.38 -26.29 6.06
N GLY A 82 -48.15 -27.22 6.64
CA GLY A 82 -49.07 -26.95 7.76
C GLY A 82 -48.42 -26.36 9.01
N ASP A 83 -47.12 -26.54 9.17
CA ASP A 83 -46.32 -25.91 10.24
C ASP A 83 -46.41 -24.37 10.17
N LEU A 84 -46.49 -23.79 8.97
CA LEU A 84 -46.64 -22.33 8.75
C LEU A 84 -47.99 -21.78 9.22
N LEU A 85 -49.05 -22.60 9.31
CA LEU A 85 -50.32 -22.16 9.92
C LEU A 85 -50.17 -21.88 11.42
N THR A 86 -49.16 -22.45 12.09
CA THR A 86 -48.90 -22.16 13.51
C THR A 86 -48.29 -20.75 13.71
N GLN A 87 -47.73 -20.16 12.65
CA GLN A 87 -47.13 -18.83 12.66
C GLN A 87 -48.07 -17.80 12.02
N SER A 88 -48.70 -16.98 12.86
CA SER A 88 -49.70 -15.99 12.45
C SER A 88 -49.16 -14.87 11.54
N THR A 89 -47.85 -14.62 11.54
CA THR A 89 -47.18 -13.68 10.63
C THR A 89 -47.05 -14.26 9.23
N SER A 90 -46.46 -15.45 9.08
CA SER A 90 -46.26 -16.13 7.80
C SER A 90 -47.59 -16.41 7.07
N ALA A 91 -48.59 -16.91 7.79
CA ALA A 91 -49.92 -17.14 7.25
C ALA A 91 -50.57 -15.83 6.74
N ALA A 92 -50.37 -14.71 7.44
CA ALA A 92 -50.89 -13.41 7.03
C ALA A 92 -50.14 -12.80 5.83
N GLN A 93 -48.82 -13.01 5.73
CA GLN A 93 -48.01 -12.58 4.58
C GLN A 93 -48.41 -13.32 3.29
N ILE A 94 -48.55 -14.65 3.35
CA ILE A 94 -49.00 -15.48 2.23
C ILE A 94 -50.43 -15.08 1.81
N ALA A 95 -51.34 -14.86 2.76
CA ALA A 95 -52.70 -14.42 2.50
C ALA A 95 -52.77 -13.01 1.85
N PHE A 96 -51.90 -12.08 2.29
CA PHE A 96 -51.82 -10.75 1.70
C PHE A 96 -51.35 -10.77 0.25
N GLU A 97 -50.45 -11.69 -0.10
CA GLU A 97 -49.93 -11.81 -1.47
C GLU A 97 -51.01 -12.26 -2.46
N ASP A 98 -51.75 -13.33 -2.14
CA ASP A 98 -52.90 -13.78 -2.93
C ASP A 98 -54.02 -12.74 -2.96
N TYR A 99 -54.26 -11.99 -1.87
CA TYR A 99 -55.18 -10.83 -1.90
C TYR A 99 -54.73 -9.74 -2.88
N ARG A 100 -53.48 -9.28 -2.75
CA ARG A 100 -52.90 -8.15 -3.50
C ARG A 100 -52.91 -8.41 -5.00
N LEU A 101 -52.49 -9.61 -5.41
CA LEU A 101 -52.45 -10.01 -6.81
C LEU A 101 -53.86 -10.21 -7.39
N ARG A 102 -54.81 -10.72 -6.60
CA ARG A 102 -56.21 -10.84 -7.04
C ARG A 102 -56.90 -9.50 -7.24
N ASP A 103 -56.65 -8.53 -6.36
CA ASP A 103 -57.18 -7.17 -6.49
C ASP A 103 -56.58 -6.49 -7.75
N TYR A 104 -55.26 -6.59 -7.92
CA TYR A 104 -54.54 -6.06 -9.08
C TYR A 104 -55.02 -6.66 -10.43
N HIS A 105 -55.27 -7.96 -10.48
CA HIS A 105 -55.80 -8.65 -11.67
C HIS A 105 -57.33 -8.61 -11.80
N GLY A 106 -58.04 -7.88 -10.93
CA GLY A 106 -59.50 -7.71 -10.99
C GLY A 106 -60.31 -8.98 -10.72
N HIS A 107 -59.71 -9.97 -10.06
CA HIS A 107 -60.40 -11.18 -9.63
C HIS A 107 -61.35 -10.90 -8.45
N ALA A 108 -62.44 -11.67 -8.34
CA ALA A 108 -63.38 -11.52 -7.24
C ALA A 108 -62.70 -11.77 -5.88
N LEU A 109 -62.95 -10.90 -4.90
CA LEU A 109 -62.34 -10.88 -3.56
C LEU A 109 -63.33 -11.35 -2.46
N PRO A 110 -63.67 -12.65 -2.38
CA PRO A 110 -64.53 -13.15 -1.31
C PRO A 110 -63.80 -13.12 0.03
N VAL A 111 -64.32 -12.33 0.97
CA VAL A 111 -63.81 -12.21 2.36
C VAL A 111 -63.53 -13.58 3.01
N SER A 112 -64.35 -14.59 2.72
CA SER A 112 -64.23 -15.94 3.28
C SER A 112 -62.97 -16.71 2.86
N ARG A 113 -62.25 -16.30 1.81
CA ARG A 113 -61.02 -16.97 1.37
C ARG A 113 -59.85 -16.78 2.34
N TRP A 114 -59.84 -15.65 3.06
CA TRP A 114 -58.78 -15.32 4.01
C TRP A 114 -59.29 -15.13 5.43
N SER A 115 -60.61 -15.23 5.66
CA SER A 115 -61.19 -14.99 6.98
C SER A 115 -60.72 -15.96 8.03
N ASP A 116 -60.37 -17.19 7.67
CA ASP A 116 -60.13 -18.25 8.64
C ASP A 116 -58.62 -18.56 8.81
N LEU A 117 -57.77 -17.83 8.09
CA LEU A 117 -56.32 -17.91 8.20
C LEU A 117 -55.80 -17.14 9.44
N PRO A 118 -54.83 -17.70 10.19
CA PRO A 118 -54.21 -17.04 11.33
C PRO A 118 -53.60 -15.68 10.99
N GLY A 119 -53.64 -14.74 11.95
CA GLY A 119 -53.15 -13.37 11.80
C GLY A 119 -54.06 -12.42 11.00
N VAL A 120 -54.62 -12.88 9.87
CA VAL A 120 -55.29 -12.03 8.85
C VAL A 120 -56.38 -11.10 9.40
N LYS A 121 -57.14 -11.49 10.43
CA LYS A 121 -58.18 -10.61 11.02
C LYS A 121 -57.62 -9.32 11.63
N ASN A 122 -56.34 -9.32 12.01
CA ASN A 122 -55.66 -8.14 12.56
C ASN A 122 -55.17 -7.20 11.44
N GLU A 123 -55.09 -7.68 10.19
CA GLU A 123 -54.54 -6.92 9.09
C GLU A 123 -55.46 -5.81 8.56
N LEU A 124 -54.87 -4.65 8.32
CA LEU A 124 -55.60 -3.44 7.92
C LEU A 124 -56.20 -3.53 6.51
N TRP A 125 -55.69 -4.41 5.64
CA TRP A 125 -56.28 -4.67 4.32
C TRP A 125 -57.58 -5.48 4.45
N PHE A 126 -57.55 -6.56 5.23
CA PHE A 126 -58.70 -7.43 5.44
C PHE A 126 -59.85 -6.72 6.17
N GLN A 127 -59.52 -5.85 7.11
CA GLN A 127 -60.49 -4.99 7.81
C GLN A 127 -61.17 -3.93 6.93
N ARG A 128 -60.60 -3.59 5.75
CA ARG A 128 -61.28 -2.75 4.74
C ARG A 128 -62.21 -3.58 3.87
N LEU A 129 -61.73 -4.70 3.35
CA LEU A 129 -62.50 -5.62 2.49
C LEU A 129 -63.82 -6.10 3.17
N THR A 130 -63.78 -6.35 4.47
CA THR A 130 -64.97 -6.68 5.28
C THR A 130 -65.97 -5.51 5.41
N ARG A 131 -65.50 -4.27 5.50
CA ARG A 131 -66.37 -3.06 5.59
C ARG A 131 -67.03 -2.76 4.24
N GLU A 132 -66.30 -2.91 3.14
CA GLU A 132 -66.81 -2.62 1.80
C GLU A 132 -67.86 -3.64 1.33
N SER A 133 -67.67 -4.93 1.65
CA SER A 133 -68.69 -5.95 1.37
C SER A 133 -69.97 -5.75 2.19
N THR A 134 -69.87 -5.33 3.46
CA THR A 134 -71.03 -5.01 4.29
C THR A 134 -71.72 -3.69 3.92
N ALA A 135 -71.00 -2.72 3.36
CA ALA A 135 -71.59 -1.47 2.84
C ALA A 135 -72.48 -1.71 1.62
N ARG A 136 -72.04 -2.54 0.66
CA ARG A 136 -72.81 -2.83 -0.58
C ARG A 136 -74.18 -3.49 -0.32
N SER A 137 -74.36 -4.19 0.80
CA SER A 137 -75.63 -4.85 1.17
C SER A 137 -76.66 -3.95 1.87
N ARG A 138 -76.41 -2.64 2.06
CA ARG A 138 -77.33 -1.73 2.77
C ARG A 138 -77.96 -0.62 1.92
N ALA A 139 -77.61 -0.51 0.64
CA ALA A 139 -77.98 0.62 -0.21
C ALA A 139 -79.25 0.37 -1.08
N THR A 140 -80.38 0.02 -0.46
CA THR A 140 -81.67 -0.14 -1.17
C THR A 140 -82.87 0.32 -0.32
N HIS A 141 -83.42 1.52 -0.56
CA HIS A 141 -84.89 1.75 -0.63
C HIS A 141 -85.26 3.18 -1.10
N VAL A 142 -86.29 3.21 -1.95
CA VAL A 142 -86.90 4.29 -2.75
C VAL A 142 -87.57 5.43 -1.92
N ALA A 143 -87.73 6.61 -2.53
CA ALA A 143 -88.41 7.79 -1.97
C ALA A 143 -89.79 8.12 -2.62
N PRO A 144 -90.66 8.94 -1.97
CA PRO A 144 -91.83 9.62 -2.58
C PRO A 144 -91.74 11.18 -2.56
N PRO A 145 -92.64 11.93 -3.25
CA PRO A 145 -92.40 13.32 -3.69
C PRO A 145 -93.15 14.45 -2.93
N ALA A 146 -93.05 15.69 -3.44
CA ALA A 146 -93.24 16.98 -2.73
C ALA A 146 -94.50 17.82 -3.09
N GLU A 147 -94.68 18.95 -2.39
CA GLU A 147 -95.58 20.07 -2.75
C GLU A 147 -94.80 21.41 -2.97
N PRO A 148 -95.31 22.37 -3.77
CA PRO A 148 -94.61 23.62 -4.12
C PRO A 148 -95.08 24.86 -3.32
N LEU A 149 -94.20 25.85 -3.14
CA LEU A 149 -94.51 27.16 -2.54
C LEU A 149 -93.91 28.37 -3.30
N ASP A 150 -94.44 29.56 -3.01
CA ASP A 150 -94.37 30.81 -3.80
C ASP A 150 -92.94 31.43 -3.90
N PRO A 151 -92.47 31.87 -5.09
CA PRO A 151 -91.11 32.39 -5.27
C PRO A 151 -90.79 33.76 -4.63
N ASN A 152 -91.77 34.55 -4.18
CA ASN A 152 -91.53 35.89 -3.63
C ASN A 152 -92.18 36.11 -2.25
N HIS A 153 -91.45 36.78 -1.35
CA HIS A 153 -91.82 37.07 0.05
C HIS A 153 -91.83 35.88 1.05
N GLY A 154 -90.88 34.96 0.91
CA GLY A 154 -90.29 34.30 2.08
C GLY A 154 -89.31 35.26 2.79
N SER A 155 -89.60 35.66 4.03
CA SER A 155 -88.64 36.41 4.86
C SER A 155 -87.43 35.54 5.24
N ASP A 156 -86.31 36.15 5.67
CA ASP A 156 -85.14 35.37 6.14
C ASP A 156 -85.51 34.38 7.26
N ALA A 157 -86.55 34.68 8.05
CA ALA A 157 -87.10 33.78 9.07
C ALA A 157 -87.76 32.52 8.46
N ALA A 158 -88.47 32.64 7.33
CA ALA A 158 -89.08 31.49 6.66
C ALA A 158 -88.02 30.52 6.09
N ILE A 159 -86.88 31.06 5.63
CA ILE A 159 -85.74 30.25 5.17
C ILE A 159 -85.01 29.62 6.36
N ARG A 160 -84.85 30.36 7.48
CA ARG A 160 -84.31 29.79 8.74
C ARG A 160 -85.14 28.62 9.25
N VAL A 161 -86.46 28.76 9.32
CA VAL A 161 -87.38 27.69 9.73
C VAL A 161 -87.31 26.48 8.78
N ALA A 162 -87.15 26.70 7.47
CA ALA A 162 -87.00 25.62 6.50
C ALA A 162 -85.64 24.88 6.63
N ILE A 163 -84.57 25.57 7.01
CA ILE A 163 -83.25 24.98 7.31
C ILE A 163 -83.26 24.25 8.67
N GLU A 164 -83.99 24.78 9.65
CA GLU A 164 -84.20 24.11 10.95
C GLU A 164 -85.03 22.83 10.79
N ALA A 165 -85.98 22.80 9.84
CA ALA A 165 -86.73 21.61 9.45
C ALA A 165 -85.87 20.54 8.73
N THR A 166 -84.74 20.90 8.12
CA THR A 166 -83.75 19.94 7.58
C THR A 166 -82.66 19.55 8.60
N GLY A 167 -82.88 19.82 9.90
CA GLY A 167 -82.04 19.33 10.99
C GLY A 167 -80.86 20.23 11.36
N PHE A 168 -80.79 21.47 10.84
CA PHE A 168 -79.72 22.42 11.14
C PHE A 168 -80.20 23.64 11.94
N ARG A 169 -79.66 23.86 13.15
CA ARG A 169 -79.95 25.07 13.95
C ARG A 169 -78.98 26.19 13.60
N ILE A 170 -79.46 27.30 13.04
CA ILE A 170 -78.62 28.46 12.68
C ILE A 170 -78.28 29.29 13.92
N MET A 171 -76.99 29.49 14.18
CA MET A 171 -76.48 30.28 15.31
C MET A 171 -76.22 31.75 14.91
N GLN A 172 -75.41 31.98 13.88
CA GLN A 172 -74.90 33.32 13.54
C GLN A 172 -74.70 33.50 12.02
N GLU A 173 -74.93 34.71 11.48
CA GLU A 173 -74.50 35.08 10.13
C GLU A 173 -73.01 35.49 10.20
N ILE A 174 -72.13 34.68 9.61
CA ILE A 174 -70.66 34.87 9.66
C ILE A 174 -70.09 35.49 8.38
N GLY A 175 -70.88 35.58 7.31
CA GLY A 175 -70.47 36.25 6.07
C GLY A 175 -71.66 36.58 5.17
N ARG A 176 -71.57 37.72 4.47
CA ARG A 176 -72.63 38.20 3.57
C ARG A 176 -72.04 38.74 2.27
N GLY A 177 -72.35 38.10 1.15
CA GLY A 177 -72.05 38.56 -0.20
C GLY A 177 -73.26 39.20 -0.87
N ALA A 178 -73.10 39.61 -2.14
CA ALA A 178 -74.18 40.18 -2.94
C ALA A 178 -75.29 39.16 -3.29
N PHE A 179 -74.92 37.89 -3.52
CA PHE A 179 -75.81 36.83 -3.99
C PHE A 179 -75.93 35.63 -3.03
N SER A 180 -75.13 35.60 -1.95
CA SER A 180 -75.12 34.51 -0.97
C SER A 180 -74.89 35.01 0.46
N ARG A 181 -75.32 34.22 1.43
CA ARG A 181 -75.08 34.43 2.87
C ARG A 181 -74.50 33.16 3.49
N VAL A 182 -73.70 33.33 4.53
CA VAL A 182 -72.93 32.26 5.16
C VAL A 182 -73.26 32.25 6.65
N TYR A 183 -73.73 31.12 7.15
CA TYR A 183 -74.18 30.93 8.52
C TYR A 183 -73.32 29.90 9.25
N LEU A 184 -73.01 30.16 10.51
CA LEU A 184 -72.61 29.12 11.47
C LEU A 184 -73.87 28.44 12.01
N ALA A 185 -73.89 27.11 12.03
CA ALA A 185 -75.02 26.30 12.49
C ALA A 185 -74.54 25.02 13.19
N THR A 186 -75.41 24.36 13.95
CA THR A 186 -75.21 22.97 14.41
C THR A 186 -76.08 22.01 13.61
N GLN A 187 -75.62 20.77 13.41
CA GLN A 187 -76.42 19.70 12.80
C GLN A 187 -76.89 18.70 13.86
N ASN A 188 -78.18 18.77 14.21
CA ASN A 188 -78.74 18.11 15.39
C ASN A 188 -78.62 16.57 15.32
N GLU A 189 -78.81 15.98 14.14
CA GLU A 189 -78.75 14.52 13.94
C GLU A 189 -77.34 13.92 14.06
N LEU A 190 -76.30 14.76 14.03
CA LEU A 190 -74.89 14.36 14.05
C LEU A 190 -74.17 14.99 15.25
N ALA A 191 -74.73 14.75 16.44
CA ALA A 191 -74.21 15.16 17.74
C ALA A 191 -73.94 16.68 17.84
N ASP A 192 -74.89 17.49 17.35
CA ASP A 192 -74.84 18.96 17.33
C ASP A 192 -73.55 19.54 16.73
N ARG A 193 -72.91 18.82 15.80
CA ARG A 193 -71.64 19.25 15.19
C ARG A 193 -71.77 20.61 14.51
N PHE A 194 -70.78 21.48 14.72
CA PHE A 194 -70.71 22.80 14.08
C PHE A 194 -70.38 22.68 12.59
N VAL A 195 -71.21 23.32 11.76
CA VAL A 195 -71.10 23.37 10.31
C VAL A 195 -71.30 24.80 9.81
N VAL A 196 -70.85 25.06 8.58
CA VAL A 196 -71.13 26.29 7.84
C VAL A 196 -72.16 25.98 6.77
N LEU A 197 -73.24 26.77 6.75
CA LEU A 197 -74.27 26.73 5.72
C LEU A 197 -74.15 27.96 4.83
N LYS A 198 -73.75 27.77 3.58
CA LYS A 198 -73.77 28.82 2.56
C LYS A 198 -75.07 28.74 1.75
N VAL A 199 -75.93 29.74 1.92
CA VAL A 199 -77.20 29.89 1.21
C VAL A 199 -76.97 30.81 0.00
N VAL A 200 -77.12 30.29 -1.21
CA VAL A 200 -77.01 31.04 -2.47
C VAL A 200 -78.41 31.29 -3.05
N SER A 201 -78.63 32.48 -3.58
CA SER A 201 -79.97 32.94 -4.02
C SER A 201 -80.48 32.31 -5.31
N GLU A 202 -79.66 31.49 -5.98
CA GLU A 202 -79.95 30.84 -7.27
C GLU A 202 -79.68 29.33 -7.18
N ALA A 203 -80.20 28.57 -8.14
CA ALA A 203 -80.03 27.12 -8.25
C ALA A 203 -78.73 26.77 -9.01
N ILE A 204 -77.78 26.11 -8.36
CA ILE A 204 -76.51 25.69 -8.97
C ILE A 204 -76.62 24.24 -9.48
N ALA A 205 -76.33 24.03 -10.76
CA ALA A 205 -76.43 22.71 -11.40
C ALA A 205 -75.17 21.82 -11.26
N GLU A 206 -73.98 22.40 -11.08
CA GLU A 206 -72.70 21.66 -11.10
C GLU A 206 -72.21 21.16 -9.72
N SER A 207 -73.03 21.25 -8.66
CA SER A 207 -72.62 20.97 -7.28
C SER A 207 -72.06 19.56 -7.04
N GLN A 208 -72.43 18.58 -7.88
CA GLN A 208 -71.91 17.22 -7.83
C GLN A 208 -70.40 17.14 -8.08
N ASN A 209 -69.86 17.94 -9.00
CA ASN A 209 -68.43 17.95 -9.32
C ASN A 209 -67.60 18.47 -8.13
N MET A 210 -68.12 19.47 -7.41
CA MET A 210 -67.47 20.04 -6.22
C MET A 210 -67.41 19.06 -5.05
N ALA A 211 -68.46 18.24 -4.85
CA ALA A 211 -68.51 17.24 -3.79
C ALA A 211 -67.44 16.13 -3.93
N MET A 212 -66.86 15.95 -5.12
CA MET A 212 -65.79 14.98 -5.39
C MET A 212 -64.37 15.53 -5.18
N LEU A 213 -64.21 16.83 -4.85
CA LEU A 213 -62.90 17.48 -4.61
C LEU A 213 -62.44 17.29 -3.16
N GLN A 214 -61.95 16.10 -2.82
CA GLN A 214 -61.37 15.81 -1.50
C GLN A 214 -59.85 16.04 -1.48
N HIS A 215 -59.43 17.22 -0.99
CA HIS A 215 -58.03 17.61 -0.81
C HIS A 215 -57.87 18.47 0.45
N THR A 216 -56.74 18.35 1.16
CA THR A 216 -56.47 19.04 2.44
C THR A 216 -56.64 20.57 2.36
N ASN A 217 -56.35 21.15 1.19
CA ASN A 217 -56.38 22.59 0.93
C ASN A 217 -57.56 22.99 0.01
N ILE A 218 -58.64 22.18 0.01
CA ILE A 218 -59.97 22.52 -0.51
C ILE A 218 -60.97 22.28 0.63
N VAL A 219 -61.92 23.20 0.86
CA VAL A 219 -62.95 22.98 1.88
C VAL A 219 -63.98 21.96 1.34
N PRO A 220 -64.16 20.78 1.97
CA PRO A 220 -65.04 19.75 1.46
C PRO A 220 -66.52 20.08 1.72
N ILE A 221 -67.39 19.62 0.83
CA ILE A 221 -68.85 19.73 0.99
C ILE A 221 -69.36 18.49 1.73
N TYR A 222 -70.21 18.69 2.75
CA TYR A 222 -70.87 17.64 3.53
C TYR A 222 -72.28 17.31 2.99
N SER A 223 -73.05 18.32 2.58
CA SER A 223 -74.33 18.15 1.88
C SER A 223 -74.60 19.32 0.93
N PHE A 224 -75.48 19.08 -0.03
CA PHE A 224 -76.03 20.08 -0.93
C PHE A 224 -77.54 19.88 -0.97
N ASP A 225 -78.28 20.89 -0.54
CA ASP A 225 -79.72 20.83 -0.29
C ASP A 225 -80.40 22.00 -1.00
N GLN A 226 -81.52 21.75 -1.68
CA GLN A 226 -82.26 22.80 -2.41
C GLN A 226 -83.55 23.16 -1.67
N ILE A 227 -83.61 24.36 -1.11
CA ILE A 227 -84.68 24.81 -0.21
C ILE A 227 -85.29 26.11 -0.75
N HIS A 228 -86.59 26.10 -1.06
CA HIS A 228 -87.34 27.26 -1.59
C HIS A 228 -86.60 27.99 -2.73
N SER A 229 -86.22 27.23 -3.77
CA SER A 229 -85.46 27.69 -4.95
C SER A 229 -84.05 28.23 -4.69
N LYS A 230 -83.55 28.16 -3.45
CA LYS A 230 -82.17 28.53 -3.08
C LYS A 230 -81.31 27.29 -2.89
N SER A 231 -80.02 27.41 -3.19
CA SER A 231 -79.04 26.36 -2.95
C SER A 231 -78.43 26.52 -1.56
N VAL A 232 -78.45 25.48 -0.73
CA VAL A 232 -77.85 25.45 0.60
C VAL A 232 -76.69 24.45 0.59
N ILE A 233 -75.48 24.95 0.83
CA ILE A 233 -74.25 24.16 0.82
C ILE A 233 -73.76 24.00 2.26
N CYS A 234 -73.74 22.78 2.77
CA CYS A 234 -73.18 22.46 4.08
C CYS A 234 -71.70 22.07 3.94
N MET A 235 -70.83 22.68 4.74
CA MET A 235 -69.39 22.42 4.80
C MET A 235 -68.91 22.45 6.27
N PRO A 236 -67.75 21.88 6.64
CA PRO A 236 -67.27 21.94 8.02
C PRO A 236 -66.93 23.37 8.44
N TYR A 237 -67.24 23.74 9.68
CA TYR A 237 -66.64 24.94 10.27
C TYR A 237 -65.16 24.65 10.59
N ALA A 238 -64.25 25.38 9.92
CA ALA A 238 -62.81 25.18 10.02
C ALA A 238 -62.01 26.44 10.43
N GLY A 239 -62.70 27.57 10.60
CA GLY A 239 -62.15 28.87 10.95
C GLY A 239 -62.99 30.02 10.36
N SER A 240 -62.67 31.26 10.74
CA SER A 240 -63.39 32.48 10.34
C SER A 240 -62.52 33.52 9.60
N VAL A 241 -61.22 33.27 9.44
CA VAL A 241 -60.27 34.21 8.80
C VAL A 241 -60.04 33.84 7.34
N THR A 242 -60.27 34.77 6.41
CA THR A 242 -59.80 34.61 5.02
C THR A 242 -58.40 35.21 4.83
N LEU A 243 -57.70 34.81 3.77
CA LEU A 243 -56.44 35.42 3.37
C LEU A 243 -56.60 36.93 3.08
N LYS A 244 -57.79 37.35 2.62
CA LYS A 244 -58.15 38.77 2.50
C LYS A 244 -58.09 39.46 3.85
N ASP A 245 -58.72 38.92 4.90
CA ASP A 245 -58.81 39.61 6.20
C ASP A 245 -57.42 39.80 6.84
N PHE A 246 -56.52 38.83 6.63
CA PHE A 246 -55.09 38.95 6.97
C PHE A 246 -54.32 39.95 6.08
N MET A 247 -54.64 40.04 4.79
CA MET A 247 -54.01 40.99 3.86
C MET A 247 -54.55 42.42 4.00
N THR A 248 -55.80 42.60 4.44
CA THR A 248 -56.53 43.88 4.56
C THR A 248 -56.75 44.32 6.00
N THR A 249 -55.94 43.84 6.96
CA THR A 249 -55.93 44.35 8.35
C THR A 249 -55.34 45.78 8.45
N THR A 250 -55.20 46.47 7.33
CA THR A 250 -54.89 47.89 7.15
C THR A 250 -56.16 48.76 7.23
N GLY A 251 -57.01 48.55 8.26
CA GLY A 251 -58.31 49.21 8.40
C GLY A 251 -58.72 49.50 9.86
N GLU A 252 -58.88 50.78 10.17
CA GLU A 252 -59.67 51.38 11.27
C GLU A 252 -59.42 51.01 12.75
N ARG A 253 -58.67 49.95 13.12
CA ARG A 253 -58.34 49.68 14.55
C ARG A 253 -56.83 49.55 14.82
N SER A 254 -56.26 50.66 15.29
CA SER A 254 -54.98 50.79 16.03
C SER A 254 -53.64 50.55 15.32
N ARG A 255 -52.98 51.67 14.97
CA ARG A 255 -51.51 51.90 14.94
C ARG A 255 -50.61 50.80 14.33
N GLY A 256 -50.35 50.95 13.03
CA GLY A 256 -49.20 50.38 12.34
C GLY A 256 -49.56 49.17 11.48
N SER A 257 -48.98 49.09 10.27
CA SER A 257 -49.14 47.90 9.43
C SER A 257 -48.43 46.73 10.09
N LEU A 258 -49.17 45.70 10.46
CA LEU A 258 -48.57 44.43 10.86
C LEU A 258 -47.75 43.87 9.68
N PRO A 259 -46.53 43.36 9.92
CA PRO A 259 -45.76 42.70 8.89
C PRO A 259 -46.44 41.37 8.51
N ARG A 260 -46.48 41.02 7.22
CA ARG A 260 -47.08 39.78 6.72
C ARG A 260 -46.18 38.56 6.96
N VAL A 261 -45.86 38.33 8.22
CA VAL A 261 -45.04 37.22 8.75
C VAL A 261 -45.92 36.27 9.57
N GLY A 262 -45.43 35.07 9.83
CA GLY A 262 -46.22 34.03 10.50
C GLY A 262 -46.70 34.43 11.89
N GLN A 263 -45.90 35.17 12.66
CA GLN A 263 -46.33 35.68 13.98
C GLN A 263 -47.63 36.49 13.90
N SER A 264 -47.77 37.36 12.89
CA SER A 264 -48.99 38.16 12.71
C SER A 264 -50.15 37.33 12.17
N LEU A 265 -49.91 36.31 11.34
CA LEU A 265 -50.96 35.38 10.92
C LEU A 265 -51.55 34.62 12.12
N VAL A 266 -50.69 34.14 13.02
CA VAL A 266 -51.14 33.47 14.26
C VAL A 266 -51.94 34.44 15.14
N GLN A 267 -51.52 35.70 15.26
CA GLN A 267 -52.25 36.72 16.01
C GLN A 267 -53.65 37.00 15.41
N THR A 268 -53.77 37.12 14.09
CA THR A 268 -55.06 37.30 13.41
C THR A 268 -56.00 36.11 13.63
N VAL A 269 -55.51 34.88 13.46
CA VAL A 269 -56.31 33.66 13.68
C VAL A 269 -56.72 33.52 15.14
N GLN A 270 -55.82 33.75 16.11
CA GLN A 270 -56.14 33.68 17.54
C GLN A 270 -57.19 34.72 17.96
N ALA A 271 -57.09 35.96 17.46
CA ALA A 271 -58.08 37.01 17.73
C ALA A 271 -59.47 36.61 17.22
N CYS A 272 -59.59 36.20 15.95
CA CYS A 272 -60.87 35.81 15.37
C CYS A 272 -61.44 34.52 15.99
N VAL A 273 -60.60 33.58 16.45
CA VAL A 273 -61.06 32.41 17.23
C VAL A 273 -61.68 32.84 18.55
N HIS A 274 -61.10 33.82 19.26
CA HIS A 274 -61.70 34.38 20.48
C HIS A 274 -63.01 35.14 20.18
N ASP A 275 -63.06 35.94 19.12
CA ASP A 275 -64.29 36.63 18.68
C ASP A 275 -65.40 35.66 18.21
N THR A 276 -65.08 34.39 17.91
CA THR A 276 -66.06 33.34 17.58
C THR A 276 -66.42 32.43 18.77
N VAL A 277 -65.89 32.69 19.97
CA VAL A 277 -66.48 32.14 21.20
C VAL A 277 -67.68 33.01 21.53
N VAL A 278 -68.88 32.41 21.62
CA VAL A 278 -70.13 33.16 21.82
C VAL A 278 -70.05 33.97 23.10
N SER A 279 -70.09 35.29 22.99
CA SER A 279 -70.07 36.21 24.13
C SER A 279 -71.22 35.88 25.10
N SER A 280 -70.96 35.98 26.40
CA SER A 280 -71.86 35.59 27.51
C SER A 280 -73.20 36.33 27.56
N ASP A 281 -73.38 37.34 26.70
CA ASP A 281 -74.44 38.34 26.80
C ASP A 281 -75.64 38.02 25.87
N ALA A 282 -75.70 36.79 25.34
CA ALA A 282 -76.82 36.27 24.55
C ALA A 282 -77.82 35.48 25.45
N PRO A 283 -79.04 35.99 25.70
CA PRO A 283 -80.02 35.30 26.53
C PRO A 283 -80.62 34.05 25.86
N ASP A 284 -81.06 33.10 26.67
CA ASP A 284 -81.95 31.98 26.30
C ASP A 284 -81.52 31.09 25.11
N SER A 285 -80.21 30.88 24.93
CA SER A 285 -79.69 29.89 23.95
C SER A 285 -79.80 28.43 24.42
N GLY A 286 -79.85 28.18 25.73
CA GLY A 286 -79.93 26.85 26.33
C GLY A 286 -78.68 25.96 26.13
N LEU A 287 -77.58 26.54 25.67
CA LEU A 287 -76.32 25.86 25.35
C LEU A 287 -75.27 26.16 26.44
N ASP A 288 -74.46 25.15 26.81
CA ASP A 288 -73.38 25.31 27.77
C ASP A 288 -72.28 26.25 27.22
N PRO A 289 -71.78 27.25 27.99
CA PRO A 289 -70.71 28.15 27.53
C PRO A 289 -69.39 27.45 27.14
N SER A 290 -69.19 26.18 27.49
CA SER A 290 -68.07 25.37 27.01
C SER A 290 -68.21 24.85 25.58
N TRP A 291 -69.40 24.94 24.95
CA TRP A 291 -69.63 24.53 23.57
C TRP A 291 -69.17 25.59 22.55
N ALA A 292 -67.85 25.69 22.39
CA ALA A 292 -67.23 26.24 21.19
C ALA A 292 -67.17 25.19 20.06
N PRO A 293 -67.07 25.60 18.78
CA PRO A 293 -66.74 24.68 17.69
C PRO A 293 -65.46 23.90 17.98
N ALA A 294 -65.39 22.61 17.64
CA ALA A 294 -64.18 21.79 17.86
C ALA A 294 -62.93 22.35 17.14
N ALA A 295 -63.10 23.15 16.09
CA ALA A 295 -62.01 23.88 15.44
C ALA A 295 -61.36 24.96 16.34
N ASN A 296 -62.03 25.41 17.41
CA ASN A 296 -61.54 26.42 18.36
C ASN A 296 -60.81 25.79 19.57
N ASP A 297 -60.67 24.46 19.65
CA ASP A 297 -59.87 23.80 20.68
C ASP A 297 -58.39 24.25 20.59
N HIS A 298 -57.83 24.70 21.72
CA HIS A 298 -56.42 25.10 21.82
C HIS A 298 -55.42 23.99 21.41
N ALA A 299 -55.81 22.71 21.45
CA ALA A 299 -55.00 21.63 20.90
C ALA A 299 -54.77 21.76 19.38
N VAL A 300 -55.75 22.30 18.65
CA VAL A 300 -55.73 22.54 17.19
C VAL A 300 -54.86 23.74 16.80
N LEU A 301 -54.47 24.60 17.76
CA LEU A 301 -53.57 25.74 17.52
C LEU A 301 -52.08 25.35 17.49
N LYS A 302 -51.69 24.17 17.96
CA LYS A 302 -50.26 23.73 18.01
C LYS A 302 -49.57 23.58 16.65
N PRO A 303 -50.26 23.24 15.54
CA PRO A 303 -49.69 23.35 14.20
C PRO A 303 -49.51 24.82 13.76
N LEU A 304 -50.49 25.69 14.05
CA LEU A 304 -50.46 27.13 13.75
C LEU A 304 -49.25 27.83 14.42
N GLU A 305 -48.93 27.47 15.67
CA GLU A 305 -47.74 27.98 16.39
C GLU A 305 -46.42 27.77 15.62
N LYS A 306 -46.29 26.68 14.84
CA LYS A 306 -45.09 26.40 14.04
C LYS A 306 -44.87 27.40 12.91
N LEU A 307 -45.91 28.15 12.52
CA LEU A 307 -45.80 29.20 11.51
C LEU A 307 -45.19 30.48 12.06
N GLN A 308 -45.22 30.73 13.38
CA GLN A 308 -44.81 32.01 13.99
C GLN A 308 -43.41 32.49 13.56
N SER A 309 -42.48 31.56 13.33
CA SER A 309 -41.09 31.82 12.95
C SER A 309 -40.86 32.12 11.45
N LEU A 310 -41.89 31.98 10.60
CA LEU A 310 -41.78 32.19 9.16
C LEU A 310 -41.77 33.69 8.81
N GLY A 311 -40.77 34.13 8.05
CA GLY A 311 -40.75 35.44 7.41
C GLY A 311 -41.76 35.55 6.27
N CYS A 312 -41.87 36.73 5.65
CA CYS A 312 -42.87 37.00 4.62
C CYS A 312 -42.70 36.09 3.38
N ASN A 313 -41.45 35.86 2.93
CA ASN A 313 -41.18 34.96 1.81
C ASN A 313 -41.51 33.51 2.15
N GLU A 314 -41.09 33.07 3.34
CA GLU A 314 -41.25 31.70 3.82
C GLU A 314 -42.72 31.37 4.04
N LEU A 315 -43.51 32.30 4.60
CA LEU A 315 -44.95 32.18 4.75
C LEU A 315 -45.68 32.22 3.40
N ALA A 316 -45.29 33.12 2.49
CA ALA A 316 -45.86 33.19 1.15
C ALA A 316 -45.66 31.88 0.39
N ILE A 317 -44.44 31.33 0.40
CA ILE A 317 -44.16 30.02 -0.21
C ILE A 317 -44.99 28.92 0.48
N TRP A 318 -45.06 28.90 1.81
CA TRP A 318 -45.80 27.89 2.57
C TRP A 318 -47.32 27.89 2.27
N ILE A 319 -47.94 29.07 2.16
CA ILE A 319 -49.36 29.23 1.80
C ILE A 319 -49.58 28.85 0.33
N PHE A 320 -48.82 29.47 -0.58
CA PHE A 320 -49.12 29.38 -2.02
C PHE A 320 -48.70 28.05 -2.64
N GLN A 321 -47.73 27.32 -2.07
CA GLN A 321 -47.44 25.93 -2.44
C GLN A 321 -48.66 25.02 -2.21
N ARG A 322 -49.41 25.25 -1.11
CA ARG A 322 -50.62 24.49 -0.78
C ARG A 322 -51.80 24.84 -1.67
N LEU A 323 -52.00 26.13 -1.96
CA LEU A 323 -53.01 26.57 -2.92
C LEU A 323 -52.72 26.04 -4.33
N ALA A 324 -51.45 26.00 -4.75
CA ALA A 324 -51.05 25.35 -6.01
C ALA A 324 -51.35 23.84 -6.01
N SER A 325 -51.15 23.14 -4.89
CA SER A 325 -51.53 21.73 -4.74
C SER A 325 -53.05 21.50 -4.85
N ALA A 326 -53.87 22.39 -4.27
CA ALA A 326 -55.32 22.34 -4.38
C ALA A 326 -55.78 22.56 -5.83
N LEU A 327 -55.23 23.55 -6.53
CA LEU A 327 -55.51 23.78 -7.95
C LEU A 327 -55.07 22.59 -8.81
N ALA A 328 -53.89 22.02 -8.58
CA ALA A 328 -53.43 20.82 -9.30
C ALA A 328 -54.42 19.65 -9.15
N HIS A 329 -54.92 19.41 -7.94
CA HIS A 329 -55.94 18.38 -7.67
C HIS A 329 -57.27 18.63 -8.40
N SER A 330 -57.69 19.90 -8.51
CA SER A 330 -58.90 20.34 -9.20
C SER A 330 -58.77 20.28 -10.72
N HIS A 331 -57.67 20.80 -11.27
CA HIS A 331 -57.34 20.81 -12.70
C HIS A 331 -57.19 19.38 -13.24
N ALA A 332 -56.61 18.46 -12.46
CA ALA A 332 -56.56 17.03 -12.80
C ALA A 332 -57.94 16.34 -12.89
N ARG A 333 -59.01 16.99 -12.41
CA ARG A 333 -60.41 16.56 -12.54
C ARG A 333 -61.22 17.42 -13.52
N GLY A 334 -60.56 18.31 -14.28
CA GLY A 334 -61.19 19.21 -15.24
C GLY A 334 -61.91 20.42 -14.62
N VAL A 335 -61.85 20.61 -13.29
CA VAL A 335 -62.54 21.71 -12.60
C VAL A 335 -61.60 22.91 -12.46
N LEU A 336 -61.98 24.04 -13.06
CA LEU A 336 -61.33 25.34 -12.88
C LEU A 336 -61.99 26.13 -11.73
N HIS A 337 -61.27 27.07 -11.11
CA HIS A 337 -61.82 27.88 -10.03
C HIS A 337 -62.47 29.19 -10.54
N GLY A 338 -61.83 29.90 -11.48
CA GLY A 338 -62.43 31.02 -12.24
C GLY A 338 -62.61 32.37 -11.51
N ASP A 339 -62.54 32.41 -10.19
CA ASP A 339 -62.66 33.63 -9.35
C ASP A 339 -61.69 33.56 -8.16
N LEU A 340 -60.42 33.22 -8.43
CA LEU A 340 -59.36 33.18 -7.41
C LEU A 340 -59.04 34.58 -6.90
N LYS A 341 -59.22 34.79 -5.60
CA LYS A 341 -58.96 36.04 -4.87
C LYS A 341 -58.76 35.76 -3.38
N PRO A 342 -58.13 36.66 -2.60
CA PRO A 342 -57.81 36.38 -1.19
C PRO A 342 -59.04 36.11 -0.30
N GLY A 343 -60.23 36.58 -0.70
CA GLY A 343 -61.49 36.29 0.01
C GLY A 343 -62.02 34.87 -0.19
N ASN A 344 -61.56 34.16 -1.23
CA ASN A 344 -61.92 32.76 -1.52
C ASN A 344 -60.85 31.78 -1.01
N VAL A 345 -59.93 32.25 -0.15
CA VAL A 345 -58.96 31.42 0.58
C VAL A 345 -59.28 31.53 2.07
N LEU A 346 -59.75 30.45 2.68
CA LEU A 346 -59.87 30.32 4.13
C LEU A 346 -58.49 30.02 4.73
N ILE A 347 -58.13 30.67 5.84
CA ILE A 347 -57.07 30.20 6.73
C ILE A 347 -57.75 29.45 7.87
N ARG A 348 -57.53 28.13 7.94
CA ARG A 348 -58.10 27.29 8.99
C ARG A 348 -57.42 27.55 10.34
N ASN A 349 -58.06 27.17 11.44
CA ASN A 349 -57.54 27.43 12.79
C ASN A 349 -56.22 26.70 13.12
N ASP A 350 -55.88 25.62 12.39
CA ASP A 350 -54.56 24.97 12.44
C ASP A 350 -53.50 25.64 11.54
N GLY A 351 -53.87 26.73 10.86
CA GLY A 351 -53.05 27.51 9.94
C GLY A 351 -53.14 27.07 8.48
N GLU A 352 -53.71 25.90 8.17
CA GLU A 352 -53.76 25.38 6.80
C GLU A 352 -54.68 26.23 5.90
N PRO A 353 -54.19 26.78 4.78
CA PRO A 353 -55.02 27.47 3.81
C PRO A 353 -55.90 26.47 3.05
N ALA A 354 -57.15 26.84 2.75
CA ALA A 354 -58.04 26.05 1.92
C ALA A 354 -58.84 26.93 0.94
N LEU A 355 -59.00 26.45 -0.29
CA LEU A 355 -59.84 27.11 -1.29
C LEU A 355 -61.33 26.92 -0.98
N LEU A 356 -62.07 28.03 -1.12
CA LEU A 356 -63.53 28.14 -1.04
C LEU A 356 -64.10 28.41 -2.44
N ASP A 357 -65.41 28.25 -2.61
CA ASP A 357 -66.16 28.93 -3.67
C ASP A 357 -65.71 28.68 -5.12
N PHE A 358 -65.34 27.43 -5.44
CA PHE A 358 -65.13 26.99 -6.82
C PHE A 358 -66.39 27.27 -7.67
N ASN A 359 -66.23 28.12 -8.68
CA ASN A 359 -67.14 28.39 -9.80
C ASN A 359 -68.65 28.56 -9.51
N LEU A 360 -69.05 29.01 -8.32
CA LEU A 360 -70.45 29.34 -7.95
C LEU A 360 -71.03 30.57 -8.67
N SER A 361 -70.49 30.96 -9.83
CA SER A 361 -70.77 32.23 -10.51
C SER A 361 -70.80 32.17 -12.04
N GLN A 362 -70.65 30.99 -12.67
CA GLN A 362 -70.73 30.85 -14.14
C GLN A 362 -71.62 29.68 -14.55
N SER A 363 -72.81 29.97 -15.07
CA SER A 363 -73.66 28.97 -15.74
C SER A 363 -73.10 28.69 -17.14
N LEU A 364 -72.35 27.60 -17.28
CA LEU A 364 -71.69 27.18 -18.52
C LEU A 364 -72.62 26.39 -19.46
N ASP A 365 -73.74 26.98 -19.87
CA ASP A 365 -74.55 26.45 -20.99
C ASP A 365 -74.77 27.51 -22.08
N ARG A 366 -74.49 27.13 -23.33
CA ARG A 366 -74.74 27.84 -24.60
C ARG A 366 -74.36 29.34 -24.68
N GLY A 367 -73.09 29.59 -24.95
CA GLY A 367 -72.66 30.61 -25.92
C GLY A 367 -72.61 32.08 -25.47
N ASP A 368 -73.53 32.53 -24.62
CA ASP A 368 -73.60 33.92 -24.12
C ASP A 368 -73.09 34.02 -22.67
N ALA A 369 -71.77 33.90 -22.51
CA ALA A 369 -71.09 33.98 -21.21
C ALA A 369 -71.11 35.42 -20.63
N ARG A 370 -72.24 35.82 -20.03
CA ARG A 370 -72.30 37.00 -19.15
C ARG A 370 -71.54 36.72 -17.86
N LEU A 371 -70.25 37.04 -17.86
CA LEU A 371 -69.36 36.88 -16.70
C LEU A 371 -69.66 37.98 -15.66
N VAL A 372 -70.70 37.76 -14.84
CA VAL A 372 -71.19 38.76 -13.88
C VAL A 372 -70.36 38.74 -12.59
N GLY A 373 -69.52 39.76 -12.41
CA GLY A 373 -69.11 40.20 -11.06
C GLY A 373 -67.94 39.47 -10.39
N GLY A 374 -67.06 38.80 -11.14
CA GLY A 374 -65.77 38.36 -10.60
C GLY A 374 -64.90 39.54 -10.15
N THR A 375 -63.96 39.33 -9.22
CA THR A 375 -63.16 40.43 -8.66
C THR A 375 -62.01 40.85 -9.59
N LEU A 376 -62.32 41.82 -10.46
CA LEU A 376 -61.51 42.29 -11.58
C LEU A 376 -59.96 42.28 -11.43
N PRO A 377 -59.31 42.83 -10.39
CA PRO A 377 -57.85 42.98 -10.38
C PRO A 377 -57.07 41.66 -10.51
N TYR A 378 -57.60 40.54 -10.01
CA TYR A 378 -56.96 39.22 -10.05
C TYR A 378 -57.10 38.50 -11.40
N MET A 379 -58.03 38.95 -12.26
CA MET A 379 -58.31 38.29 -13.54
C MET A 379 -57.11 38.30 -14.49
N ALA A 380 -56.99 37.19 -15.23
CA ALA A 380 -56.02 37.04 -16.31
C ALA A 380 -56.41 37.86 -17.55
N PRO A 381 -55.44 38.24 -18.42
CA PRO A 381 -55.72 39.01 -19.63
C PRO A 381 -56.80 38.39 -20.52
N GLU A 382 -56.77 37.07 -20.69
CA GLU A 382 -57.75 36.32 -21.48
C GLU A 382 -59.17 36.35 -20.89
N THR A 383 -59.31 36.52 -19.57
CA THR A 383 -60.59 36.66 -18.88
C THR A 383 -61.22 38.02 -19.14
N TYR A 384 -60.41 39.10 -19.19
CA TYR A 384 -60.87 40.42 -19.65
C TYR A 384 -61.25 40.39 -21.14
N GLU A 385 -60.49 39.66 -21.96
CA GLU A 385 -60.83 39.50 -23.37
C GLU A 385 -62.15 38.74 -23.59
N ALA A 386 -62.44 37.72 -22.77
CA ALA A 386 -63.73 37.03 -22.74
C ALA A 386 -64.88 37.96 -22.28
N LEU A 387 -64.65 38.79 -21.24
CA LEU A 387 -65.59 39.84 -20.80
C LEU A 387 -65.96 40.84 -21.91
N MET A 388 -65.02 41.13 -22.82
CA MET A 388 -65.25 41.97 -24.01
C MET A 388 -65.90 41.21 -25.19
N GLY A 389 -66.39 39.99 -24.97
CA GLY A 389 -67.12 39.19 -25.97
C GLY A 389 -66.23 38.41 -26.95
N LYS A 390 -64.91 38.32 -26.72
CA LYS A 390 -64.04 37.45 -27.53
C LYS A 390 -64.27 35.99 -27.13
N LYS A 391 -64.45 35.10 -28.11
CA LYS A 391 -64.65 33.66 -27.86
C LYS A 391 -63.33 32.99 -27.45
N ILE A 392 -63.02 33.03 -26.15
CA ILE A 392 -61.83 32.42 -25.55
C ILE A 392 -62.31 31.47 -24.44
N ALA A 393 -61.75 30.25 -24.41
CA ALA A 393 -61.98 29.30 -23.32
C ALA A 393 -61.01 29.58 -22.17
N LEU A 394 -61.52 29.59 -20.93
CA LEU A 394 -60.68 29.66 -19.73
C LEU A 394 -59.84 28.39 -19.57
N GLN A 395 -58.69 28.51 -18.92
CA GLN A 395 -57.69 27.44 -18.79
C GLN A 395 -57.14 27.38 -17.35
N ALA A 396 -56.49 26.25 -17.00
CA ALA A 396 -55.73 26.11 -15.76
C ALA A 396 -54.69 27.23 -15.56
N THR A 397 -54.12 27.72 -16.66
CA THR A 397 -53.18 28.85 -16.74
C THR A 397 -53.80 30.20 -16.35
N SER A 398 -55.13 30.36 -16.41
CA SER A 398 -55.85 31.55 -15.92
C SER A 398 -55.95 31.56 -14.39
N ASP A 399 -56.18 30.38 -13.78
CA ASP A 399 -56.13 30.22 -12.32
C ASP A 399 -54.70 30.46 -11.79
N ILE A 400 -53.68 29.95 -12.48
CA ILE A 400 -52.25 30.17 -12.17
C ILE A 400 -51.89 31.66 -12.18
N TYR A 401 -52.38 32.42 -13.17
CA TYR A 401 -52.18 33.87 -13.21
C TYR A 401 -52.82 34.57 -12.00
N SER A 402 -54.06 34.20 -11.67
CA SER A 402 -54.81 34.77 -10.54
C SER A 402 -54.11 34.47 -9.20
N LEU A 403 -53.57 33.26 -9.04
CA LEU A 403 -52.72 32.87 -7.91
C LEU A 403 -51.40 33.68 -7.89
N GLY A 404 -50.83 34.00 -9.05
CA GLY A 404 -49.68 34.89 -9.21
C GLY A 404 -49.95 36.33 -8.78
N VAL A 405 -51.14 36.89 -9.10
CA VAL A 405 -51.54 38.24 -8.64
C VAL A 405 -51.66 38.27 -7.12
N MET A 406 -52.32 37.27 -6.52
CA MET A 406 -52.43 37.14 -5.07
C MET A 406 -51.06 36.99 -4.40
N LEU A 407 -50.15 36.20 -4.98
CA LEU A 407 -48.80 35.99 -4.43
C LEU A 407 -47.95 37.27 -4.50
N PHE A 408 -48.01 38.00 -5.62
CA PHE A 408 -47.37 39.32 -5.74
C PHE A 408 -47.93 40.30 -4.69
N GLU A 409 -49.26 40.39 -4.58
CA GLU A 409 -49.90 41.30 -3.64
C GLU A 409 -49.54 40.96 -2.20
N PHE A 410 -49.52 39.66 -1.84
CA PHE A 410 -49.13 39.18 -0.53
C PHE A 410 -47.74 39.67 -0.12
N VAL A 411 -46.72 39.49 -0.98
CA VAL A 411 -45.32 39.81 -0.63
C VAL A 411 -44.94 41.28 -0.78
N THR A 412 -45.68 42.08 -1.58
CA THR A 412 -45.36 43.51 -1.83
C THR A 412 -46.32 44.51 -1.16
N GLY A 413 -47.48 44.06 -0.68
CA GLY A 413 -48.52 44.94 -0.11
C GLY A 413 -49.42 45.65 -1.14
N ARG A 414 -49.27 45.37 -2.43
CA ARG A 414 -49.86 46.14 -3.53
C ARG A 414 -50.07 45.27 -4.78
N LEU A 415 -51.04 45.60 -5.62
CA LEU A 415 -51.30 44.85 -6.85
C LEU A 415 -50.17 45.04 -7.90
N PRO A 416 -49.87 44.03 -8.74
CA PRO A 416 -48.82 44.11 -9.78
C PRO A 416 -49.15 45.08 -10.92
N PHE A 417 -50.44 45.32 -11.14
CA PHE A 417 -50.99 46.19 -12.19
C PHE A 417 -52.17 47.00 -11.62
N PRO A 418 -52.49 48.19 -12.17
CA PRO A 418 -53.67 48.94 -11.79
C PRO A 418 -54.98 48.16 -11.94
N THR A 419 -55.93 48.46 -11.05
CA THR A 419 -57.29 47.92 -11.06
C THR A 419 -58.14 48.67 -12.10
N PRO A 420 -58.84 47.99 -13.03
CA PRO A 420 -59.82 48.65 -13.89
C PRO A 420 -61.02 49.18 -13.09
N ILE A 421 -61.58 50.31 -13.52
CA ILE A 421 -62.64 51.01 -12.79
C ILE A 421 -63.99 50.25 -12.90
N SER A 422 -64.25 49.64 -14.05
CA SER A 422 -65.44 48.81 -14.29
C SER A 422 -65.13 47.63 -15.22
N ALA A 423 -66.14 46.81 -15.48
CA ALA A 423 -66.10 45.74 -16.48
C ALA A 423 -66.45 46.22 -17.91
N ALA A 424 -66.54 47.53 -18.15
CA ALA A 424 -66.79 48.08 -19.48
C ALA A 424 -65.53 47.96 -20.37
N PRO A 425 -65.66 47.70 -21.69
CA PRO A 425 -64.49 47.54 -22.58
C PRO A 425 -63.49 48.71 -22.53
N ILE A 426 -63.96 49.94 -22.31
CA ILE A 426 -63.13 51.14 -22.20
C ILE A 426 -62.15 51.12 -21.00
N ASP A 427 -62.49 50.41 -19.91
CA ASP A 427 -61.59 50.19 -18.77
C ASP A 427 -60.76 48.91 -18.93
N LEU A 428 -61.30 47.91 -19.64
CA LEU A 428 -60.65 46.60 -19.84
C LEU A 428 -59.55 46.63 -20.92
N GLU A 429 -59.69 47.37 -22.01
CA GLU A 429 -58.64 47.50 -23.03
C GLU A 429 -57.32 48.08 -22.45
N PRO A 430 -57.33 49.17 -21.66
CA PRO A 430 -56.15 49.60 -20.90
C PRO A 430 -55.65 48.53 -19.93
N ALA A 431 -56.53 47.84 -19.20
CA ALA A 431 -56.15 46.83 -18.22
C ALA A 431 -55.52 45.55 -18.82
N VAL A 432 -55.88 45.20 -20.06
CA VAL A 432 -55.21 44.15 -20.87
C VAL A 432 -53.86 44.66 -21.40
N SER A 433 -53.79 45.89 -21.92
CA SER A 433 -52.55 46.41 -22.51
C SER A 433 -51.43 46.59 -21.48
N ILE A 434 -51.74 47.07 -20.26
CA ILE A 434 -50.75 47.23 -19.20
C ILE A 434 -50.23 45.90 -18.64
N ARG A 435 -51.03 44.81 -18.71
CA ARG A 435 -50.60 43.45 -18.34
C ARG A 435 -49.57 42.84 -19.32
N ARG A 436 -49.19 43.56 -20.39
CA ARG A 436 -48.07 43.21 -21.28
C ARG A 436 -46.72 43.75 -20.80
N THR A 437 -46.68 44.61 -19.79
CA THR A 437 -45.42 45.04 -19.17
C THR A 437 -45.03 44.11 -18.03
N VAL A 438 -43.77 44.18 -17.59
CA VAL A 438 -43.38 43.56 -16.32
C VAL A 438 -44.21 44.14 -15.16
N PRO A 439 -44.45 43.38 -14.08
CA PRO A 439 -45.02 43.90 -12.83
C PRO A 439 -44.18 45.06 -12.24
N ASP A 440 -44.83 45.99 -11.52
CA ASP A 440 -44.16 47.11 -10.81
C ASP A 440 -43.27 46.58 -9.67
N TRP A 441 -42.05 46.13 -9.97
CA TRP A 441 -41.06 45.72 -8.96
C TRP A 441 -40.27 46.93 -8.45
N ARG A 442 -40.25 47.13 -7.13
CA ARG A 442 -39.49 48.18 -6.44
C ARG A 442 -38.20 47.63 -5.83
N ASN A 443 -37.31 48.57 -5.50
CA ASN A 443 -36.00 48.27 -4.92
C ASN A 443 -36.08 47.84 -3.45
N ASP A 444 -37.14 48.24 -2.75
CA ASP A 444 -37.42 47.97 -1.34
C ASP A 444 -38.34 46.74 -1.12
N ASP A 445 -38.91 46.14 -2.17
CA ASP A 445 -39.66 44.88 -2.07
C ASP A 445 -38.73 43.75 -1.57
N ASN A 446 -38.85 43.34 -0.31
CA ASN A 446 -38.00 42.35 0.34
C ASN A 446 -38.37 40.89 -0.06
N VAL A 447 -38.35 40.63 -1.37
CA VAL A 447 -38.78 39.36 -2.01
C VAL A 447 -37.57 38.60 -2.55
N SER A 448 -37.50 37.29 -2.27
CA SER A 448 -36.37 36.45 -2.69
C SER A 448 -36.22 36.40 -4.21
N ALA A 449 -34.98 36.20 -4.69
CA ALA A 449 -34.69 36.23 -6.11
C ALA A 449 -35.36 35.08 -6.90
N GLY A 450 -35.58 33.91 -6.27
CA GLY A 450 -36.34 32.82 -6.89
C GLY A 450 -37.85 33.08 -6.84
N LEU A 451 -38.38 33.57 -5.71
CA LEU A 451 -39.81 33.89 -5.60
C LEU A 451 -40.23 35.03 -6.55
N ARG A 452 -39.38 36.04 -6.78
CA ARG A 452 -39.58 37.06 -7.85
C ARG A 452 -39.68 36.42 -9.25
N VAL A 453 -38.88 35.39 -9.55
CA VAL A 453 -38.93 34.65 -10.82
C VAL A 453 -40.22 33.84 -10.93
N ILE A 454 -40.60 33.10 -9.88
CA ILE A 454 -41.85 32.31 -9.82
C ILE A 454 -43.07 33.23 -10.05
N ILE A 455 -43.15 34.35 -9.31
CA ILE A 455 -44.23 35.33 -9.45
C ILE A 455 -44.29 35.90 -10.87
N SER A 456 -43.14 36.29 -11.42
CA SER A 456 -43.08 36.84 -12.78
C SER A 456 -43.55 35.81 -13.82
N ARG A 457 -43.16 34.54 -13.67
CA ARG A 457 -43.61 33.43 -14.53
C ARG A 457 -45.12 33.17 -14.44
N CYS A 458 -45.75 33.33 -13.28
CA CYS A 458 -47.21 33.26 -13.17
C CYS A 458 -47.91 34.44 -13.88
N LEU A 459 -47.29 35.62 -13.87
CA LEU A 459 -47.84 36.87 -14.40
C LEU A 459 -47.52 37.13 -15.89
N GLU A 460 -46.91 36.18 -16.59
CA GLU A 460 -46.65 36.30 -18.03
C GLU A 460 -47.94 36.47 -18.84
N PHE A 461 -47.91 37.36 -19.84
CA PHE A 461 -49.11 37.75 -20.57
C PHE A 461 -49.77 36.57 -21.28
N SER A 462 -49.00 35.79 -22.04
CA SER A 462 -49.52 34.65 -22.80
C SER A 462 -49.74 33.44 -21.88
N PRO A 463 -50.88 32.73 -21.96
CA PRO A 463 -51.10 31.50 -21.19
C PRO A 463 -50.02 30.43 -21.38
N SER A 464 -49.43 30.32 -22.58
CA SER A 464 -48.32 29.41 -22.90
C SER A 464 -46.99 29.76 -22.21
N ASP A 465 -46.81 31.03 -21.82
CA ASP A 465 -45.59 31.53 -21.20
C ASP A 465 -45.66 31.45 -19.66
N ARG A 466 -46.73 30.88 -19.11
CA ARG A 466 -46.88 30.63 -17.66
C ARG A 466 -46.31 29.25 -17.28
N TYR A 467 -46.68 28.75 -16.11
CA TYR A 467 -46.54 27.33 -15.76
C TYR A 467 -47.60 26.51 -16.53
N ALA A 468 -47.24 25.32 -17.02
CA ALA A 468 -48.16 24.48 -17.80
C ALA A 468 -49.28 23.88 -16.92
N SER A 469 -48.97 23.57 -15.67
CA SER A 469 -49.90 23.09 -14.64
C SER A 469 -49.65 23.79 -13.30
N ALA A 470 -50.62 23.69 -12.39
CA ALA A 470 -50.44 24.15 -11.02
C ALA A 470 -49.45 23.26 -10.21
N ASP A 471 -49.15 22.04 -10.68
CA ASP A 471 -48.15 21.18 -10.02
C ASP A 471 -46.72 21.62 -10.33
N ASP A 472 -46.43 22.09 -11.54
CA ASP A 472 -45.14 22.71 -11.89
C ASP A 472 -44.85 23.93 -10.97
N LEU A 473 -45.87 24.75 -10.70
CA LEU A 473 -45.81 25.88 -9.77
C LEU A 473 -45.59 25.40 -8.33
N ARG A 474 -46.32 24.37 -7.87
CA ARG A 474 -46.11 23.74 -6.57
C ARG A 474 -44.66 23.25 -6.43
N HIS A 475 -44.09 22.67 -7.49
CA HIS A 475 -42.73 22.14 -7.49
C HIS A 475 -41.66 23.23 -7.45
N ASP A 476 -41.76 24.29 -8.26
CA ASP A 476 -40.81 25.41 -8.20
C ASP A 476 -40.87 26.15 -6.83
N LEU A 477 -42.06 26.27 -6.22
CA LEU A 477 -42.21 26.79 -4.85
C LEU A 477 -41.56 25.87 -3.80
N GLU A 478 -41.67 24.55 -3.97
CA GLU A 478 -40.97 23.55 -3.15
C GLU A 478 -39.44 23.66 -3.29
N CYS A 479 -38.94 23.85 -4.51
CA CYS A 479 -37.53 24.08 -4.77
C CYS A 479 -37.01 25.37 -4.12
N GLU A 480 -37.77 26.47 -4.16
CA GLU A 480 -37.42 27.70 -3.44
C GLU A 480 -37.36 27.47 -1.92
N ARG A 481 -38.38 26.80 -1.35
CA ARG A 481 -38.45 26.43 0.07
C ARG A 481 -37.21 25.63 0.52
N ALA A 482 -36.79 24.67 -0.30
CA ALA A 482 -35.64 23.80 -0.04
C ALA A 482 -34.27 24.42 -0.38
N ASN A 483 -34.22 25.67 -0.86
CA ASN A 483 -33.01 26.30 -1.42
C ASN A 483 -32.35 25.44 -2.53
N LEU A 484 -33.17 24.78 -3.35
CA LEU A 484 -32.80 24.07 -4.58
C LEU A 484 -32.92 25.00 -5.79
N SER A 485 -32.32 24.62 -6.92
CA SER A 485 -32.55 25.37 -8.17
C SER A 485 -33.99 25.14 -8.64
N LEU A 486 -34.61 26.18 -9.20
CA LEU A 486 -35.90 26.03 -9.90
C LEU A 486 -35.75 25.10 -11.11
N VAL A 487 -36.81 24.35 -11.41
CA VAL A 487 -36.86 23.31 -12.45
C VAL A 487 -37.62 23.80 -13.67
N HIS A 488 -38.77 24.44 -13.46
CA HIS A 488 -39.66 24.90 -14.52
C HIS A 488 -39.40 26.36 -14.92
N SER A 489 -38.68 27.12 -14.06
CA SER A 489 -38.31 28.53 -14.29
C SER A 489 -36.80 28.78 -14.35
N ALA A 490 -36.39 29.70 -15.23
CA ALA A 490 -34.98 29.98 -15.50
C ALA A 490 -34.31 30.87 -14.42
N GLU A 491 -33.87 30.27 -13.31
CA GLU A 491 -33.23 31.01 -12.20
C GLU A 491 -31.82 31.57 -12.56
N PRO A 492 -31.50 32.85 -12.25
CA PRO A 492 -30.18 33.44 -12.45
C PRO A 492 -29.03 32.72 -11.72
N ARG A 493 -27.86 32.65 -12.36
CA ARG A 493 -26.66 31.91 -11.85
C ARG A 493 -26.24 32.34 -10.43
N LEU A 494 -26.31 33.65 -10.12
CA LEU A 494 -25.93 34.18 -8.79
C LEU A 494 -26.87 33.71 -7.67
N SER A 495 -28.16 33.48 -7.98
CA SER A 495 -29.15 33.00 -7.01
C SER A 495 -28.90 31.53 -6.65
N ARG A 496 -28.64 30.69 -7.66
CA ARG A 496 -28.24 29.28 -7.46
C ARG A 496 -26.99 29.14 -6.59
N ILE A 497 -26.00 30.02 -6.78
CA ILE A 497 -24.79 30.08 -5.96
C ILE A 497 -25.11 30.48 -4.50
N ARG A 498 -25.93 31.51 -4.27
CA ARG A 498 -26.40 31.89 -2.92
C ARG A 498 -27.16 30.76 -2.22
N LYS A 499 -28.03 30.05 -2.96
CA LYS A 499 -28.76 28.88 -2.48
C LYS A 499 -27.83 27.72 -2.08
N TRP A 500 -26.79 27.47 -2.86
CA TRP A 500 -25.77 26.45 -2.52
C TRP A 500 -25.03 26.80 -1.22
N PHE A 501 -24.57 28.05 -1.07
CA PHE A 501 -23.90 28.49 0.17
C PHE A 501 -24.80 28.35 1.42
N ARG A 502 -26.11 28.65 1.31
CA ARG A 502 -27.08 28.43 2.39
C ARG A 502 -27.22 26.96 2.81
N ARG A 503 -26.98 26.01 1.91
CA ARG A 503 -27.03 24.56 2.20
C ARG A 503 -25.73 23.98 2.76
N HIS A 504 -24.60 24.70 2.66
CA HIS A 504 -23.28 24.22 3.13
C HIS A 504 -22.55 25.27 4.00
N PRO A 505 -23.13 25.70 5.14
CA PRO A 505 -22.59 26.78 5.98
C PRO A 505 -21.25 26.46 6.66
N SER A 506 -20.88 25.18 6.79
CA SER A 506 -19.60 24.75 7.37
C SER A 506 -18.41 24.87 6.40
N THR A 507 -18.65 25.13 5.11
CA THR A 507 -17.61 25.10 4.06
C THR A 507 -17.64 26.34 3.17
N THR A 508 -17.18 27.49 3.69
CA THR A 508 -16.19 28.39 3.06
C THR A 508 -16.13 29.79 3.71
N SER A 509 -14.92 30.27 3.94
CA SER A 509 -14.52 31.51 3.27
C SER A 509 -13.33 31.18 2.37
N GLY A 510 -13.30 31.70 1.13
CA GLY A 510 -12.34 31.23 0.13
C GLY A 510 -10.87 31.39 0.55
N GLY A 511 -10.58 32.46 1.31
CA GLY A 511 -9.26 32.72 1.87
C GLY A 511 -8.82 31.72 2.94
N THR A 512 -9.71 31.28 3.84
CA THR A 512 -9.33 30.30 4.88
C THR A 512 -9.19 28.90 4.30
N VAL A 513 -10.02 28.50 3.32
CA VAL A 513 -9.86 27.21 2.64
C VAL A 513 -8.55 27.17 1.86
N ALA A 514 -8.19 28.25 1.15
CA ALA A 514 -6.90 28.35 0.48
C ALA A 514 -5.73 28.33 1.48
N LEU A 515 -5.80 29.12 2.57
CA LEU A 515 -4.75 29.14 3.60
C LEU A 515 -4.61 27.80 4.32
N LEU A 516 -5.70 27.08 4.60
CA LEU A 516 -5.67 25.75 5.20
C LEU A 516 -5.11 24.70 4.24
N LEU A 517 -5.46 24.77 2.95
CA LEU A 517 -4.86 23.90 1.94
C LEU A 517 -3.36 24.18 1.79
N PHE A 518 -2.92 25.44 1.76
CA PHE A 518 -1.49 25.74 1.76
C PHE A 518 -0.79 25.39 3.08
N SER A 519 -1.41 25.60 4.24
CA SER A 519 -0.85 25.22 5.54
C SER A 519 -0.90 23.72 5.82
N LEU A 520 -1.60 22.93 5.00
CA LEU A 520 -1.51 21.47 5.00
C LEU A 520 -0.51 20.99 3.95
N LEU A 521 -0.61 21.47 2.70
CA LEU A 521 0.20 21.04 1.57
C LEU A 521 1.66 21.50 1.62
N ILE A 522 1.97 22.66 2.21
CA ILE A 522 3.36 23.10 2.38
C ILE A 522 4.07 22.24 3.45
N PRO A 523 3.51 22.01 4.66
CA PRO A 523 4.07 21.03 5.59
C PRO A 523 4.04 19.58 5.08
N LEU A 524 3.02 19.17 4.33
CA LEU A 524 2.98 17.82 3.74
C LEU A 524 4.05 17.65 2.65
N GLY A 525 4.23 18.64 1.79
CA GLY A 525 5.29 18.67 0.78
C GLY A 525 6.69 18.76 1.40
N TYR A 526 6.86 19.57 2.45
CA TYR A 526 8.10 19.67 3.20
C TYR A 526 8.42 18.36 3.95
N THR A 527 7.46 17.77 4.66
CA THR A 527 7.66 16.48 5.35
C THR A 527 7.83 15.33 4.37
N ALA A 528 7.17 15.32 3.21
CA ALA A 528 7.44 14.36 2.13
C ALA A 528 8.84 14.56 1.52
N SER A 529 9.32 15.80 1.38
CA SER A 529 10.68 16.10 0.92
C SER A 529 11.73 15.65 1.94
N VAL A 530 11.54 16.00 3.22
CA VAL A 530 12.41 15.58 4.33
C VAL A 530 12.37 14.06 4.52
N TYR A 531 11.21 13.41 4.36
CA TYR A 531 11.08 11.95 4.40
C TYR A 531 11.79 11.30 3.21
N ARG A 532 11.70 11.88 2.00
CA ARG A 532 12.41 11.41 0.81
C ARG A 532 13.92 11.59 0.93
N GLU A 533 14.38 12.72 1.45
CA GLU A 533 15.79 12.98 1.71
C GLU A 533 16.32 12.04 2.80
N LYS A 534 15.56 11.85 3.89
CA LYS A 534 15.90 10.92 4.97
C LYS A 534 15.87 9.46 4.52
N SER A 535 14.94 9.05 3.64
CA SER A 535 14.89 7.67 3.14
C SER A 535 15.99 7.39 2.12
N LEU A 536 16.31 8.35 1.24
CA LEU A 536 17.51 8.30 0.39
C LEU A 536 18.79 8.24 1.22
N HIS A 537 18.89 9.04 2.28
CA HIS A 537 20.04 9.03 3.18
C HIS A 537 20.17 7.71 3.95
N LEU A 538 19.07 7.18 4.51
CA LEU A 538 19.05 5.88 5.18
C LEU A 538 19.38 4.72 4.21
N ALA A 539 18.92 4.78 2.97
CA ALA A 539 19.28 3.83 1.92
C ALA A 539 20.78 3.95 1.53
N ALA A 540 21.32 5.16 1.49
CA ALA A 540 22.75 5.39 1.23
C ALA A 540 23.64 4.87 2.37
N VAL A 541 23.25 5.12 3.63
CA VAL A 541 23.94 4.59 4.81
C VAL A 541 23.86 3.06 4.86
N SER A 542 22.68 2.46 4.67
CA SER A 542 22.57 0.99 4.71
C SER A 542 23.29 0.31 3.53
N ALA A 543 23.31 0.93 2.35
CA ALA A 543 24.11 0.48 1.22
C ALA A 543 25.62 0.66 1.46
N PHE A 544 26.04 1.71 2.18
CA PHE A 544 27.43 1.87 2.63
C PHE A 544 27.81 0.83 3.68
N ASP A 545 26.99 0.58 4.71
CA ASP A 545 27.23 -0.45 5.72
C ASP A 545 27.22 -1.86 5.13
N SER A 546 26.44 -2.08 4.07
CA SER A 546 26.48 -3.31 3.26
C SER A 546 27.79 -3.41 2.47
N PHE A 547 28.16 -2.36 1.73
CA PHE A 547 29.42 -2.31 0.96
C PHE A 547 30.64 -2.50 1.87
N SER A 548 30.70 -1.78 2.99
CA SER A 548 31.83 -1.78 3.92
C SER A 548 32.07 -3.18 4.51
N ARG A 549 31.00 -3.89 4.90
CA ARG A 549 31.09 -5.29 5.36
C ARG A 549 31.47 -6.26 4.24
N GLN A 550 30.75 -6.25 3.12
CA GLN A 550 31.06 -7.13 1.98
C GLN A 550 32.49 -6.91 1.46
N SER A 551 32.95 -5.66 1.44
CA SER A 551 34.33 -5.26 1.13
C SER A 551 35.32 -5.84 2.13
N ALA A 552 35.09 -5.66 3.44
CA ALA A 552 35.96 -6.20 4.48
C ALA A 552 36.08 -7.74 4.39
N ASP A 553 34.96 -8.43 4.20
CA ASP A 553 34.90 -9.89 4.14
C ASP A 553 35.53 -10.43 2.83
N ALA A 554 35.26 -9.80 1.69
CA ALA A 554 35.85 -10.19 0.40
C ALA A 554 37.37 -9.96 0.37
N LEU A 555 37.84 -8.80 0.85
CA LEU A 555 39.27 -8.53 0.98
C LEU A 555 39.93 -9.46 2.01
N ALA A 556 39.24 -9.84 3.09
CA ALA A 556 39.78 -10.77 4.08
C ALA A 556 39.88 -12.20 3.53
N ALA A 557 38.89 -12.64 2.73
CA ALA A 557 38.92 -13.92 2.03
C ALA A 557 40.05 -13.98 0.99
N VAL A 558 40.22 -12.93 0.17
CA VAL A 558 41.33 -12.85 -0.79
C VAL A 558 42.68 -12.69 -0.07
N MET A 559 42.73 -12.01 1.08
CA MET A 559 43.95 -12.03 1.89
C MET A 559 44.23 -13.38 2.52
N ALA A 560 43.24 -14.25 2.74
CA ALA A 560 43.48 -15.62 3.20
C ALA A 560 44.01 -16.54 2.08
N ASP A 561 43.65 -16.30 0.81
CA ASP A 561 44.25 -16.95 -0.37
C ASP A 561 44.35 -15.99 -1.58
N PRO A 562 45.50 -15.29 -1.75
CA PRO A 562 45.65 -14.29 -2.81
C PRO A 562 46.04 -14.90 -4.17
N GLN A 563 46.34 -16.21 -4.24
CA GLN A 563 46.79 -16.84 -5.48
C GLN A 563 45.73 -17.77 -6.09
N ARG A 564 44.87 -18.41 -5.28
CA ARG A 564 43.80 -19.29 -5.76
C ARG A 564 42.79 -18.49 -6.60
N SER A 565 42.85 -18.72 -7.91
CA SER A 565 42.03 -18.05 -8.94
C SER A 565 42.06 -16.52 -8.88
N LEU A 566 43.26 -15.93 -8.77
CA LEU A 566 43.49 -14.47 -8.67
C LEU A 566 42.67 -13.63 -9.67
N ASP A 567 42.47 -14.10 -10.92
CA ASP A 567 41.64 -13.39 -11.90
C ASP A 567 40.15 -13.35 -11.50
N THR A 568 39.59 -14.48 -11.05
CA THR A 568 38.23 -14.58 -10.52
C THR A 568 38.07 -13.74 -9.26
N SER A 569 39.08 -13.77 -8.37
CA SER A 569 39.10 -13.00 -7.12
C SER A 569 39.12 -11.49 -7.38
N VAL A 570 39.91 -11.03 -8.35
CA VAL A 570 39.89 -9.61 -8.78
C VAL A 570 38.54 -9.28 -9.42
N GLN A 571 38.03 -10.10 -10.33
CA GLN A 571 36.75 -9.83 -11.01
C GLN A 571 35.58 -9.76 -10.02
N ALA A 572 35.45 -10.71 -9.09
CA ALA A 572 34.37 -10.72 -8.11
C ALA A 572 34.35 -9.50 -7.17
N ASN A 573 35.52 -8.89 -6.91
CA ASN A 573 35.63 -7.64 -6.18
C ASN A 573 35.31 -6.41 -7.06
N ILE A 574 35.62 -6.44 -8.35
CA ILE A 574 35.14 -5.44 -9.33
C ILE A 574 33.62 -5.50 -9.48
N ASP A 575 33.04 -6.70 -9.52
CA ASP A 575 31.59 -6.92 -9.56
C ASP A 575 30.89 -6.49 -8.26
N LEU A 576 31.61 -6.49 -7.12
CA LEU A 576 31.17 -5.89 -5.86
C LEU A 576 31.10 -4.37 -5.96
N LEU A 577 32.12 -3.73 -6.56
CA LEU A 577 32.11 -2.29 -6.83
C LEU A 577 30.99 -1.87 -7.79
N ASP A 578 30.74 -2.60 -8.89
CA ASP A 578 29.67 -2.21 -9.83
C ASP A 578 28.25 -2.42 -9.27
N ARG A 579 28.03 -3.50 -8.48
CA ARG A 579 26.76 -3.72 -7.76
C ARG A 579 26.41 -2.56 -6.81
N HIS A 580 27.41 -1.90 -6.25
CA HIS A 580 27.24 -0.68 -5.44
C HIS A 580 27.38 0.64 -6.25
N GLY A 581 27.57 0.56 -7.58
CA GLY A 581 27.70 1.71 -8.48
C GLY A 581 29.01 2.49 -8.36
N LEU A 582 30.03 1.94 -7.68
CA LEU A 582 31.24 2.65 -7.29
C LEU A 582 32.31 2.73 -8.38
N LEU A 583 32.23 1.94 -9.46
CA LEU A 583 33.22 1.99 -10.55
C LEU A 583 33.15 3.26 -11.41
N SER A 584 31.97 3.84 -11.59
CA SER A 584 31.78 4.99 -12.50
C SER A 584 31.57 6.29 -11.73
N ARG A 585 32.40 7.30 -12.04
CA ARG A 585 32.43 8.64 -11.45
C ARG A 585 31.05 9.23 -11.13
N ASP A 586 30.11 9.18 -12.07
CA ASP A 586 28.80 9.81 -11.89
C ASP A 586 27.89 9.06 -10.91
N ARG A 587 27.97 7.73 -10.87
CA ARG A 587 27.25 6.90 -9.88
C ARG A 587 27.90 7.05 -8.50
N GLN A 588 29.23 7.02 -8.42
CA GLN A 588 30.02 7.27 -7.20
C GLN A 588 29.70 8.65 -6.59
N ASN A 589 29.79 9.72 -7.36
CA ASN A 589 29.52 11.09 -6.87
C ASN A 589 28.07 11.26 -6.41
N LYS A 590 27.09 10.69 -7.13
CA LYS A 590 25.69 10.64 -6.68
C LYS A 590 25.56 9.92 -5.33
N PHE A 591 26.19 8.76 -5.18
CA PHE A 591 26.15 7.98 -3.94
C PHE A 591 26.78 8.73 -2.76
N VAL A 592 28.01 9.23 -2.89
CA VAL A 592 28.70 10.01 -1.83
C VAL A 592 27.91 11.28 -1.46
N SER A 593 27.34 11.98 -2.44
CA SER A 593 26.56 13.20 -2.16
C SER A 593 25.29 12.96 -1.34
N SER A 594 24.68 11.77 -1.46
CA SER A 594 23.48 11.36 -0.70
C SER A 594 23.75 10.99 0.78
N LEU A 595 25.03 10.83 1.16
CA LEU A 595 25.43 10.82 2.57
C LEU A 595 25.48 12.28 3.04
N THR A 596 24.74 12.63 4.10
CA THR A 596 24.61 14.02 4.57
C THR A 596 25.76 14.46 5.48
N THR A 597 26.30 13.53 6.29
CA THR A 597 27.35 13.86 7.27
C THR A 597 28.75 13.90 6.63
N PRO A 598 29.63 14.84 7.01
CA PRO A 598 31.02 14.83 6.57
C PRO A 598 31.77 13.56 7.00
N VAL A 599 31.44 13.00 8.16
CA VAL A 599 32.06 11.79 8.72
C VAL A 599 31.76 10.57 7.85
N SER A 600 30.49 10.32 7.50
CA SER A 600 30.14 9.18 6.64
C SER A 600 30.67 9.34 5.22
N ARG A 601 30.78 10.58 4.70
CA ARG A 601 31.49 10.86 3.43
C ARG A 601 32.97 10.47 3.51
N ALA A 602 33.68 10.87 4.57
CA ALA A 602 35.07 10.48 4.78
C ALA A 602 35.22 8.95 4.90
N GLN A 603 34.33 8.29 5.66
CA GLN A 603 34.34 6.84 5.86
C GLN A 603 34.09 6.04 4.57
N ILE A 604 33.21 6.51 3.66
CA ILE A 604 33.06 5.84 2.36
C ILE A 604 34.24 6.07 1.43
N HIS A 605 34.80 7.29 1.39
CA HIS A 605 36.00 7.58 0.62
C HIS A 605 37.17 6.68 1.06
N ASP A 606 37.37 6.55 2.37
CA ASP A 606 38.34 5.68 3.03
C ASP A 606 38.12 4.18 2.76
N ALA A 607 36.89 3.67 2.95
CA ALA A 607 36.56 2.26 2.69
C ALA A 607 36.63 1.89 1.20
N MET A 608 36.29 2.83 0.31
CA MET A 608 36.42 2.66 -1.13
C MET A 608 37.90 2.68 -1.56
N LEU A 609 38.70 3.62 -1.04
CA LEU A 609 40.14 3.67 -1.31
C LEU A 609 40.84 2.38 -0.88
N ARG A 610 40.50 1.81 0.30
CA ARG A 610 40.94 0.46 0.70
C ARG A 610 40.62 -0.57 -0.38
N HIS A 611 39.36 -0.66 -0.79
CA HIS A 611 38.91 -1.73 -1.69
C HIS A 611 39.54 -1.61 -3.07
N VAL A 612 39.39 -0.46 -3.72
CA VAL A 612 39.90 -0.24 -5.08
C VAL A 612 41.44 -0.26 -5.11
N GLY A 613 42.10 0.30 -4.09
CA GLY A 613 43.56 0.26 -3.96
C GLY A 613 44.11 -1.15 -3.79
N HIS A 614 43.49 -1.95 -2.92
CA HIS A 614 43.90 -3.34 -2.67
C HIS A 614 43.70 -4.21 -3.92
N VAL A 615 42.52 -4.13 -4.55
CA VAL A 615 42.21 -4.85 -5.80
C VAL A 615 43.12 -4.38 -6.95
N GLY A 616 43.50 -3.09 -6.97
CA GLY A 616 44.53 -2.56 -7.86
C GLY A 616 45.89 -3.22 -7.70
N PHE A 617 46.36 -3.43 -6.46
CA PHE A 617 47.63 -4.14 -6.23
C PHE A 617 47.56 -5.63 -6.60
N LEU A 618 46.43 -6.29 -6.37
CA LEU A 618 46.18 -7.67 -6.81
C LEU A 618 46.15 -7.80 -8.35
N GLU A 619 45.55 -6.84 -9.05
CA GLU A 619 45.58 -6.77 -10.51
C GLU A 619 47.01 -6.51 -11.02
N VAL A 620 47.79 -5.66 -10.34
CA VAL A 620 49.22 -5.48 -10.65
C VAL A 620 50.03 -6.77 -10.41
N ASP A 621 49.70 -7.56 -9.39
CA ASP A 621 50.29 -8.89 -9.19
C ASP A 621 49.89 -9.87 -10.30
N ARG A 622 48.62 -9.87 -10.75
CA ARG A 622 48.11 -10.70 -11.85
C ARG A 622 48.82 -10.42 -13.18
N LEU A 623 49.13 -9.15 -13.44
CA LEU A 623 49.76 -8.70 -14.69
C LEU A 623 51.30 -8.86 -14.69
N ARG A 624 51.95 -8.86 -13.52
CA ARG A 624 53.41 -8.91 -13.38
C ARG A 624 54.08 -10.11 -14.08
N PRO A 625 53.56 -11.36 -14.03
CA PRO A 625 54.13 -12.48 -14.79
C PRO A 625 54.05 -12.28 -16.30
N LYS A 626 52.89 -11.86 -16.82
CA LYS A 626 52.67 -11.59 -18.26
C LYS A 626 53.61 -10.50 -18.78
N PHE A 627 53.84 -9.46 -17.98
CA PHE A 627 54.80 -8.40 -18.29
C PHE A 627 56.24 -8.94 -18.37
N ARG A 628 56.68 -9.74 -17.37
CA ARG A 628 58.01 -10.37 -17.39
C ARG A 628 58.22 -11.32 -18.58
N GLN A 629 57.15 -11.95 -19.05
CA GLN A 629 57.16 -12.85 -20.22
C GLN A 629 57.03 -12.10 -21.57
N GLY A 630 56.81 -10.78 -21.56
CA GLY A 630 56.62 -9.99 -22.80
C GLY A 630 55.28 -10.20 -23.52
N VAL A 631 54.32 -10.90 -22.90
CA VAL A 631 53.03 -11.29 -23.52
C VAL A 631 51.88 -10.33 -23.13
N LEU A 632 52.17 -9.27 -22.36
CA LEU A 632 51.17 -8.31 -21.90
C LEU A 632 50.75 -7.34 -23.00
N GLN A 633 49.46 -7.35 -23.35
CA GLN A 633 48.85 -6.48 -24.35
C GLN A 633 48.10 -5.30 -23.68
N ASN A 634 47.99 -4.17 -24.39
CA ASN A 634 47.45 -2.92 -23.85
C ASN A 634 45.95 -2.96 -23.52
N ASP A 635 45.17 -3.80 -24.19
CA ASP A 635 43.76 -4.06 -23.89
C ASP A 635 43.58 -4.67 -22.49
N GLN A 636 44.49 -5.57 -22.08
CA GLN A 636 44.46 -6.23 -20.77
C GLN A 636 44.73 -5.26 -19.61
N LEU A 637 45.15 -4.02 -19.89
CA LEU A 637 45.35 -2.95 -18.90
C LEU A 637 44.08 -2.14 -18.61
N GLN A 638 43.02 -2.27 -19.41
CA GLN A 638 41.77 -1.51 -19.24
C GLN A 638 41.15 -1.70 -17.85
N ARG A 639 41.26 -2.91 -17.27
CA ARG A 639 40.79 -3.22 -15.90
C ARG A 639 41.58 -2.42 -14.85
N LEU A 640 42.90 -2.30 -15.02
CA LEU A 640 43.76 -1.52 -14.13
C LEU A 640 43.49 -0.01 -14.27
N ASP A 641 43.19 0.47 -15.48
CA ASP A 641 42.80 1.87 -15.71
C ASP A 641 41.47 2.24 -15.02
N GLN A 642 40.48 1.34 -15.05
CA GLN A 642 39.21 1.51 -14.32
C GLN A 642 39.43 1.58 -12.80
N LEU A 643 40.27 0.70 -12.24
CA LEU A 643 40.64 0.73 -10.83
C LEU A 643 41.38 2.02 -10.45
N ILE A 644 42.34 2.47 -11.28
CA ILE A 644 43.06 3.74 -11.06
C ILE A 644 42.11 4.94 -11.07
N ALA A 645 41.14 4.97 -11.99
CA ALA A 645 40.15 6.04 -12.07
C ALA A 645 39.23 6.10 -10.85
N ALA A 646 38.64 4.96 -10.45
CA ALA A 646 37.78 4.87 -9.28
C ALA A 646 38.55 5.18 -7.98
N ALA A 647 39.79 4.72 -7.84
CA ALA A 647 40.64 5.05 -6.71
C ALA A 647 40.99 6.55 -6.67
N ALA A 648 41.30 7.18 -7.81
CA ALA A 648 41.61 8.61 -7.87
C ALA A 648 40.42 9.53 -7.49
N GLU A 649 39.18 9.17 -7.86
CA GLU A 649 37.99 9.88 -7.39
C GLU A 649 37.72 9.62 -5.89
N SER A 650 38.09 8.43 -5.39
CA SER A 650 37.91 8.10 -3.97
C SER A 650 38.76 8.94 -3.00
N THR A 651 39.78 9.68 -3.46
CA THR A 651 40.61 10.54 -2.59
C THR A 651 40.05 11.95 -2.37
N GLY A 652 38.92 12.31 -2.99
CA GLY A 652 38.38 13.67 -2.91
C GLY A 652 39.32 14.75 -3.51
N ARG A 653 40.20 14.35 -4.44
CA ARG A 653 41.29 15.15 -5.05
C ARG A 653 42.52 15.41 -4.15
N GLN A 654 42.61 14.79 -2.96
CA GLN A 654 43.87 14.79 -2.21
C GLN A 654 44.90 13.85 -2.88
N PRO A 655 46.21 14.11 -2.76
CA PRO A 655 47.24 13.19 -3.24
C PRO A 655 47.16 11.88 -2.45
N SER A 656 47.21 10.75 -3.16
CA SER A 656 47.21 9.41 -2.58
C SER A 656 48.47 8.66 -2.98
N ARG A 657 49.11 8.05 -1.98
CA ARG A 657 50.33 7.25 -2.14
C ARG A 657 50.02 5.97 -2.92
N ALA A 658 48.95 5.27 -2.55
CA ALA A 658 48.46 4.08 -3.26
C ALA A 658 48.12 4.38 -4.73
N VAL A 659 47.35 5.44 -5.01
CA VAL A 659 46.99 5.83 -6.40
C VAL A 659 48.22 6.20 -7.22
N ALA A 660 49.21 6.87 -6.63
CA ALA A 660 50.47 7.18 -7.31
C ALA A 660 51.26 5.91 -7.67
N PHE A 661 51.36 4.92 -6.76
CA PHE A 661 52.00 3.64 -7.08
C PHE A 661 51.26 2.83 -8.15
N LEU A 662 49.92 2.82 -8.15
CA LEU A 662 49.15 2.14 -9.21
C LEU A 662 49.38 2.81 -10.58
N LYS A 663 49.43 4.15 -10.64
CA LYS A 663 49.78 4.90 -11.86
C LYS A 663 51.20 4.59 -12.34
N ALA A 664 52.19 4.55 -11.44
CA ALA A 664 53.56 4.17 -11.79
C ALA A 664 53.65 2.72 -12.31
N ALA A 665 52.91 1.78 -11.71
CA ALA A 665 52.82 0.40 -12.20
C ALA A 665 52.17 0.30 -13.59
N ARG A 666 51.09 1.07 -13.83
CA ARG A 666 50.40 1.15 -15.12
C ARG A 666 51.26 1.77 -16.23
N ALA A 667 52.02 2.82 -15.91
CA ALA A 667 53.01 3.42 -16.81
C ALA A 667 54.12 2.42 -17.16
N ARG A 668 54.66 1.72 -16.16
CA ARG A 668 55.66 0.65 -16.36
C ARG A 668 55.14 -0.48 -17.26
N PHE A 669 53.90 -0.93 -17.05
CA PHE A 669 53.28 -1.95 -17.92
C PHE A 669 52.99 -1.47 -19.35
N ALA A 670 52.93 -0.15 -19.58
CA ALA A 670 52.85 0.44 -20.91
C ALA A 670 54.22 0.61 -21.60
N ASN A 671 55.33 0.38 -20.89
CA ASN A 671 56.68 0.82 -21.25
C ASN A 671 56.79 2.35 -21.47
N ASP A 672 56.12 3.15 -20.62
CA ASP A 672 56.25 4.61 -20.59
C ASP A 672 57.52 5.02 -19.82
N ASP A 673 58.39 5.82 -20.43
CA ASP A 673 59.65 6.31 -19.86
C ASP A 673 59.45 7.07 -18.52
N HIS A 674 58.29 7.70 -18.32
CA HIS A 674 58.01 8.50 -17.11
C HIS A 674 57.72 7.64 -15.87
N HIS A 675 57.69 6.31 -15.98
CA HIS A 675 57.27 5.44 -14.87
C HIS A 675 58.15 5.55 -13.62
N GLU A 676 59.47 5.74 -13.75
CA GLU A 676 60.37 5.96 -12.59
C GLU A 676 60.18 7.36 -11.97
N GLU A 677 59.84 8.38 -12.75
CA GLU A 677 59.52 9.72 -12.23
C GLU A 677 58.21 9.68 -11.40
N LEU A 678 57.19 8.97 -11.92
CA LEU A 678 55.95 8.69 -11.20
C LEU A 678 56.19 7.85 -9.94
N LEU A 679 57.12 6.89 -10.00
CA LEU A 679 57.47 6.03 -8.87
C LEU A 679 58.28 6.77 -7.79
N SER A 680 59.09 7.77 -8.16
CA SER A 680 59.71 8.69 -7.20
C SER A 680 58.63 9.53 -6.51
N LYS A 681 57.77 10.21 -7.28
CA LYS A 681 56.66 11.02 -6.74
C LYS A 681 55.74 10.20 -5.82
N ALA A 682 55.53 8.91 -6.11
CA ALA A 682 54.78 8.00 -5.26
C ALA A 682 55.49 7.65 -3.92
N ARG A 683 56.82 7.67 -3.87
CA ARG A 683 57.59 7.50 -2.61
C ARG A 683 57.54 8.75 -1.74
N ASP A 684 57.46 9.94 -2.35
CA ASP A 684 57.51 11.24 -1.67
C ASP A 684 56.19 11.62 -0.97
N ILE A 685 55.04 11.13 -1.47
CA ILE A 685 53.72 11.33 -0.84
C ILE A 685 53.64 10.50 0.46
N GLN A 686 53.42 11.16 1.61
CA GLN A 686 53.29 10.47 2.90
C GLN A 686 51.98 9.66 3.02
N ALA A 687 51.97 8.67 3.92
CA ALA A 687 50.87 7.74 4.14
C ALA A 687 50.06 8.15 5.38
N ASP A 688 49.36 9.28 5.27
CA ASP A 688 48.82 10.00 6.45
C ASP A 688 47.54 9.40 7.03
N SER A 689 46.89 8.49 6.30
CA SER A 689 45.69 7.76 6.76
C SER A 689 46.02 6.30 7.04
N ASP A 690 45.29 5.70 7.99
CA ASP A 690 45.41 4.26 8.29
C ASP A 690 45.18 3.37 7.05
N THR A 691 44.37 3.84 6.11
CA THR A 691 44.16 3.20 4.80
C THR A 691 45.38 3.25 3.90
N GLU A 692 46.10 4.38 3.82
CA GLU A 692 47.36 4.46 3.06
C GLU A 692 48.46 3.61 3.73
N ILE A 693 48.50 3.57 5.06
CA ILE A 693 49.40 2.68 5.84
C ILE A 693 49.08 1.20 5.53
N TYR A 694 47.80 0.83 5.54
CA TYR A 694 47.32 -0.51 5.20
C TYR A 694 47.63 -0.88 3.73
N LEU A 695 47.42 0.04 2.79
CA LEU A 695 47.66 -0.16 1.36
C LEU A 695 49.16 -0.25 1.03
N GLU A 696 50.01 0.56 1.66
CA GLU A 696 51.47 0.39 1.60
C GLU A 696 51.86 -0.99 2.18
N ALA A 697 51.27 -1.45 3.28
CA ALA A 697 51.55 -2.77 3.83
C ALA A 697 51.16 -3.91 2.85
N VAL A 698 49.99 -3.83 2.21
CA VAL A 698 49.57 -4.79 1.16
C VAL A 698 50.56 -4.76 -0.02
N ARG A 699 50.97 -3.57 -0.46
CA ARG A 699 51.99 -3.37 -1.52
C ARG A 699 53.38 -3.89 -1.12
N ARG A 700 53.70 -3.93 0.18
CA ARG A 700 54.93 -4.53 0.71
C ARG A 700 54.86 -6.05 0.72
N MET A 701 53.72 -6.62 1.14
CA MET A 701 53.48 -8.07 1.08
C MET A 701 53.55 -8.62 -0.35
N SER A 702 53.09 -7.88 -1.37
CA SER A 702 53.18 -8.29 -2.78
C SER A 702 54.58 -8.17 -3.39
N LEU A 703 55.49 -7.46 -2.71
CA LEU A 703 56.92 -7.41 -3.01
C LEU A 703 57.74 -8.35 -2.10
N HIS A 704 57.08 -9.19 -1.29
CA HIS A 704 57.67 -10.06 -0.27
C HIS A 704 58.45 -9.34 0.86
N ASP A 705 58.28 -8.02 1.00
CA ASP A 705 58.77 -7.21 2.12
C ASP A 705 57.84 -7.36 3.32
N TYR A 706 57.79 -8.58 3.86
CA TYR A 706 56.90 -8.93 4.97
C TYR A 706 57.25 -8.18 6.25
N LYS A 707 58.53 -7.84 6.46
CA LYS A 707 58.99 -7.10 7.63
C LYS A 707 58.36 -5.70 7.69
N SER A 708 58.51 -4.89 6.64
CA SER A 708 57.91 -3.55 6.65
C SER A 708 56.38 -3.63 6.65
N ALA A 709 55.78 -4.67 6.05
CA ALA A 709 54.34 -4.89 6.13
C ALA A 709 53.85 -5.17 7.56
N ASN A 710 54.55 -6.02 8.32
CA ASN A 710 54.25 -6.33 9.72
C ASN A 710 54.41 -5.10 10.62
N GLU A 711 55.49 -4.33 10.43
CA GLU A 711 55.72 -3.06 11.16
C GLU A 711 54.55 -2.07 10.93
N LEU A 712 54.12 -1.89 9.68
CA LEU A 712 52.97 -1.04 9.33
C LEU A 712 51.65 -1.58 9.93
N LEU A 713 51.35 -2.87 9.76
CA LEU A 713 50.12 -3.51 10.26
C LEU A 713 50.07 -3.62 11.80
N THR A 714 51.23 -3.57 12.46
CA THR A 714 51.37 -3.46 13.92
C THR A 714 51.24 -2.02 14.41
N SER A 715 51.62 -1.00 13.62
CA SER A 715 51.36 0.41 13.98
C SER A 715 49.86 0.77 13.98
N LEU A 716 49.06 -0.05 13.30
CA LEU A 716 47.60 -0.06 13.33
C LEU A 716 47.02 -0.85 14.53
N ALA A 717 47.88 -1.31 15.47
CA ALA A 717 47.63 -2.02 16.74
C ALA A 717 46.19 -1.94 17.26
N ASP A 718 45.81 -0.72 17.63
CA ASP A 718 44.63 -0.40 18.43
C ASP A 718 43.71 0.60 17.71
N ARG A 719 43.79 0.65 16.36
CA ARG A 719 42.99 1.54 15.52
C ARG A 719 41.85 0.77 14.84
N ASP A 720 40.61 1.14 15.16
CA ASP A 720 39.37 0.53 14.63
C ASP A 720 39.00 0.98 13.19
N SER A 721 39.88 1.74 12.53
CA SER A 721 39.71 2.24 11.16
C SER A 721 39.76 1.13 10.09
N ILE A 722 40.61 0.13 10.28
CA ILE A 722 40.75 -1.03 9.40
C ILE A 722 39.92 -2.20 9.98
N PRO A 723 38.99 -2.79 9.21
CA PRO A 723 38.18 -3.91 9.67
C PRO A 723 39.03 -5.03 10.29
N SER A 724 38.76 -5.36 11.55
CA SER A 724 39.70 -6.17 12.35
C SER A 724 39.99 -7.55 11.74
N THR A 725 39.01 -8.23 11.12
CA THR A 725 39.21 -9.49 10.37
C THR A 725 40.22 -9.35 9.23
N LEU A 726 40.13 -8.26 8.45
CA LEU A 726 41.04 -7.95 7.36
C LEU A 726 42.44 -7.63 7.88
N ARG A 727 42.53 -6.84 8.95
CA ARG A 727 43.81 -6.45 9.58
C ARG A 727 44.54 -7.65 10.17
N TRP A 728 43.86 -8.48 10.98
CA TRP A 728 44.44 -9.68 11.59
C TRP A 728 44.86 -10.74 10.56
N THR A 729 44.10 -10.91 9.47
CA THR A 729 44.49 -11.80 8.36
C THR A 729 45.78 -11.31 7.67
N SER A 730 45.86 -10.01 7.40
CA SER A 730 47.03 -9.39 6.75
C SER A 730 48.27 -9.43 7.65
N LEU A 731 48.09 -9.14 8.94
CA LEU A 731 49.14 -9.14 9.96
C LEU A 731 49.68 -10.55 10.19
N GLY A 732 48.80 -11.54 10.39
CA GLY A 732 49.19 -12.95 10.56
C GLY A 732 49.94 -13.50 9.35
N ARG A 733 49.60 -13.09 8.12
CA ARG A 733 50.36 -13.46 6.91
C ARG A 733 51.72 -12.78 6.82
N SER A 734 51.85 -11.53 7.25
CA SER A 734 53.16 -10.85 7.31
C SER A 734 54.07 -11.52 8.33
N GLN A 735 53.53 -11.81 9.52
CA GLN A 735 54.21 -12.57 10.57
C GLN A 735 54.61 -13.99 10.12
N TYR A 736 53.75 -14.69 9.36
CA TYR A 736 54.09 -16.00 8.78
C TYR A 736 55.22 -15.89 7.74
N GLY A 737 55.23 -14.83 6.92
CA GLY A 737 56.33 -14.54 5.98
C GLY A 737 57.66 -14.20 6.67
N GLU A 738 57.61 -13.59 7.85
CA GLU A 738 58.73 -13.38 8.78
C GLU A 738 59.15 -14.65 9.56
N ALA A 739 58.49 -15.79 9.36
CA ALA A 739 58.63 -17.00 10.17
C ALA A 739 58.29 -16.83 11.68
N ARG A 740 57.56 -15.77 12.06
CA ARG A 740 57.02 -15.53 13.41
C ARG A 740 55.73 -16.31 13.63
N TYR A 741 55.84 -17.64 13.60
CA TYR A 741 54.69 -18.55 13.57
C TYR A 741 53.80 -18.51 14.82
N GLU A 742 54.34 -18.16 15.99
CA GLU A 742 53.56 -17.93 17.22
C GLU A 742 52.64 -16.72 17.08
N ASP A 743 53.18 -15.56 16.70
CA ASP A 743 52.40 -14.33 16.49
C ASP A 743 51.36 -14.54 15.38
N ALA A 744 51.76 -15.19 14.28
CA ALA A 744 50.86 -15.53 13.17
C ALA A 744 49.70 -16.43 13.61
N LYS A 745 49.95 -17.44 14.45
CA LYS A 745 48.91 -18.32 15.05
C LYS A 745 47.91 -17.52 15.89
N LEU A 746 48.37 -16.54 16.66
CA LEU A 746 47.51 -15.66 17.47
C LEU A 746 46.68 -14.72 16.57
N SER A 747 47.31 -14.08 15.59
CA SER A 747 46.65 -13.22 14.60
C SER A 747 45.58 -13.98 13.79
N PHE A 748 45.89 -15.18 13.31
CA PHE A 748 44.89 -16.01 12.61
C PHE A 748 43.77 -16.49 13.56
N THR A 749 44.06 -16.74 14.83
CA THR A 749 42.99 -17.05 15.81
C THR A 749 42.04 -15.86 15.99
N GLN A 750 42.58 -14.64 16.20
CA GLN A 750 41.75 -13.42 16.26
C GLN A 750 40.92 -13.18 14.99
N SER A 751 41.39 -13.62 13.82
CA SER A 751 40.62 -13.58 12.58
C SER A 751 39.55 -14.69 12.50
N ILE A 752 39.86 -15.92 12.93
CA ILE A 752 38.90 -17.05 13.01
C ILE A 752 37.77 -16.75 13.98
N ASP A 753 38.05 -16.10 15.12
CA ASP A 753 37.04 -15.73 16.12
C ASP A 753 35.98 -14.77 15.55
N ARG A 754 36.34 -14.02 14.50
CA ARG A 754 35.49 -13.05 13.78
C ARG A 754 34.88 -13.63 12.49
N ALA A 755 35.58 -14.56 11.84
CA ALA A 755 35.13 -15.27 10.65
C ALA A 755 35.20 -16.81 10.85
N PRO A 756 34.39 -17.39 11.76
CA PRO A 756 34.51 -18.79 12.18
C PRO A 756 34.16 -19.81 11.09
N ASN A 757 33.57 -19.35 9.99
CA ASN A 757 33.23 -20.15 8.81
C ASN A 757 34.26 -20.04 7.69
N SER A 758 35.40 -19.34 7.90
CA SER A 758 36.49 -19.30 6.91
C SER A 758 37.33 -20.58 6.97
N SER A 759 37.11 -21.47 5.99
CA SER A 759 37.94 -22.65 5.77
C SER A 759 39.42 -22.30 5.65
N GLN A 760 39.73 -21.23 4.90
CA GLN A 760 41.09 -20.84 4.60
C GLN A 760 41.86 -20.25 5.80
N LEU A 761 41.21 -19.53 6.72
CA LEU A 761 41.88 -19.06 7.94
C LEU A 761 42.32 -20.24 8.82
N ARG A 762 41.55 -21.33 8.85
CA ARG A 762 41.97 -22.59 9.49
C ARG A 762 43.14 -23.24 8.77
N VAL A 763 43.20 -23.21 7.43
CA VAL A 763 44.40 -23.68 6.68
C VAL A 763 45.63 -22.86 7.08
N LEU A 764 45.54 -21.53 7.14
CA LEU A 764 46.66 -20.67 7.54
C LEU A 764 47.13 -20.92 8.97
N ARG A 765 46.21 -21.09 9.94
CA ARG A 765 46.58 -21.45 11.32
C ARG A 765 47.12 -22.88 11.43
N GLY A 766 46.57 -23.83 10.69
CA GLY A 766 47.10 -25.19 10.55
C GLY A 766 48.54 -25.19 10.04
N LEU A 767 48.87 -24.35 9.06
CA LEU A 767 50.25 -24.15 8.58
C LEU A 767 51.17 -23.58 9.67
N CYS A 768 50.70 -22.65 10.52
CA CYS A 768 51.46 -22.25 11.72
C CYS A 768 51.71 -23.45 12.66
N TYR A 769 50.69 -24.26 12.95
CA TYR A 769 50.85 -25.45 13.80
C TYR A 769 51.84 -26.47 13.23
N ILE A 770 51.88 -26.67 11.89
CA ILE A 770 52.93 -27.48 11.24
C ILE A 770 54.33 -26.91 11.53
N LYS A 771 54.53 -25.60 11.34
CA LYS A 771 55.83 -24.94 11.55
C LYS A 771 56.26 -24.96 13.03
N LEU A 772 55.31 -24.90 13.94
CA LEU A 772 55.50 -25.01 15.40
C LEU A 772 55.65 -26.47 15.89
N ARG A 773 55.58 -27.46 15.00
CA ARG A 773 55.64 -28.91 15.31
C ARG A 773 54.50 -29.40 16.21
N GLU A 774 53.29 -28.84 16.05
CA GLU A 774 52.06 -29.27 16.72
C GLU A 774 51.09 -30.00 15.75
N PRO A 775 51.47 -31.19 15.21
CA PRO A 775 50.76 -31.84 14.10
C PRO A 775 49.28 -32.12 14.39
N ASN A 776 48.93 -32.55 15.60
CA ASN A 776 47.56 -32.94 15.93
C ASN A 776 46.58 -31.73 15.87
N ARG A 777 47.06 -30.52 16.20
CA ARG A 777 46.27 -29.29 16.03
C ARG A 777 46.18 -28.87 14.56
N ALA A 778 47.23 -29.08 13.77
CA ALA A 778 47.18 -28.88 12.33
C ALA A 778 46.16 -29.82 11.65
N GLU A 779 46.12 -31.12 11.98
CA GLU A 779 45.10 -32.04 11.45
C GLU A 779 43.68 -31.63 11.88
N THR A 780 43.51 -31.13 13.11
CA THR A 780 42.23 -30.61 13.60
C THR A 780 41.76 -29.40 12.77
N ASP A 781 42.64 -28.41 12.56
CA ASP A 781 42.31 -27.22 11.77
C ASP A 781 42.08 -27.55 10.29
N PHE A 782 42.89 -28.42 9.67
CA PHE A 782 42.66 -28.86 8.29
C PHE A 782 41.36 -29.67 8.15
N THR A 783 41.06 -30.56 9.10
CA THR A 783 39.79 -31.31 9.11
C THR A 783 38.60 -30.35 9.22
N LYS A 784 38.64 -29.38 10.14
CA LYS A 784 37.57 -28.39 10.24
C LYS A 784 37.63 -27.28 9.19
N ALA A 785 38.63 -27.25 8.32
CA ALA A 785 38.62 -26.50 7.06
C ALA A 785 37.85 -27.28 5.98
N ILE A 786 38.04 -28.60 5.90
CA ILE A 786 37.34 -29.50 4.96
C ILE A 786 35.84 -29.63 5.31
N GLU A 787 35.48 -29.59 6.61
CA GLU A 787 34.07 -29.52 7.04
C GLU A 787 33.36 -28.23 6.62
N LEU A 788 34.10 -27.12 6.49
CA LEU A 788 33.54 -25.83 6.04
C LEU A 788 33.49 -25.72 4.51
N ASP A 789 34.52 -26.21 3.84
CA ASP A 789 34.62 -26.27 2.38
C ASP A 789 35.19 -27.64 1.98
N SER A 790 34.29 -28.56 1.59
CA SER A 790 34.66 -29.90 1.11
C SER A 790 35.34 -29.89 -0.27
N THR A 791 35.49 -28.70 -0.87
CA THR A 791 36.26 -28.44 -2.10
C THR A 791 37.61 -27.76 -1.82
N ASN A 792 38.00 -27.56 -0.56
CA ASN A 792 39.29 -26.95 -0.21
C ASN A 792 40.45 -27.93 -0.46
N GLN A 793 40.92 -27.94 -1.70
CA GLN A 793 42.07 -28.74 -2.15
C GLN A 793 43.33 -28.45 -1.33
N THR A 794 43.52 -27.21 -0.85
CA THR A 794 44.66 -26.83 -0.02
C THR A 794 44.58 -27.49 1.36
N ALA A 795 43.39 -27.54 1.98
CA ALA A 795 43.17 -28.22 3.24
C ALA A 795 43.34 -29.75 3.12
N LEU A 796 42.74 -30.36 2.09
CA LEU A 796 42.88 -31.77 1.76
C LEU A 796 44.36 -32.15 1.54
N SER A 797 45.07 -31.39 0.70
CA SER A 797 46.48 -31.65 0.38
C SER A 797 47.39 -31.56 1.61
N ASN A 798 47.19 -30.55 2.46
CA ASN A 798 48.01 -30.40 3.68
C ASN A 798 47.67 -31.46 4.72
N ARG A 799 46.40 -31.90 4.83
CA ARG A 799 46.03 -33.03 5.71
C ARG A 799 46.60 -34.35 5.21
N GLY A 800 46.52 -34.63 3.91
CA GLY A 800 47.12 -35.80 3.29
C GLY A 800 48.64 -35.84 3.47
N LEU A 801 49.33 -34.72 3.26
CA LEU A 801 50.78 -34.60 3.46
C LEU A 801 51.19 -34.81 4.93
N LEU A 802 50.39 -34.28 5.87
CA LEU A 802 50.59 -34.48 7.30
C LEU A 802 50.41 -35.96 7.70
N ARG A 803 49.39 -36.63 7.16
CA ARG A 803 49.11 -38.06 7.40
C ARG A 803 50.18 -38.97 6.81
N LEU A 804 50.65 -38.69 5.60
CA LEU A 804 51.81 -39.35 5.00
C LEU A 804 53.07 -39.14 5.86
N GLY A 805 53.27 -37.93 6.40
CA GLY A 805 54.34 -37.64 7.38
C GLY A 805 54.20 -38.36 8.73
N GLN A 806 53.08 -39.04 8.98
CA GLN A 806 52.81 -39.90 10.14
C GLN A 806 52.74 -41.40 9.77
N GLY A 807 52.94 -41.79 8.50
CA GLY A 807 52.78 -43.16 8.02
C GLY A 807 51.33 -43.64 7.92
N ARG A 808 50.36 -42.71 7.83
CA ARG A 808 48.91 -42.99 7.70
C ARG A 808 48.50 -42.98 6.22
N ASP A 809 49.14 -43.83 5.45
CA ASP A 809 49.18 -43.73 3.98
C ASP A 809 47.81 -43.93 3.33
N ASP A 810 46.98 -44.84 3.85
CA ASP A 810 45.58 -45.01 3.40
C ASP A 810 44.71 -43.77 3.57
N GLU A 811 44.95 -42.97 4.61
CA GLU A 811 44.22 -41.72 4.83
C GLU A 811 44.77 -40.59 3.95
N ALA A 812 46.09 -40.58 3.69
CA ALA A 812 46.71 -39.67 2.74
C ALA A 812 46.22 -39.94 1.30
N ILE A 813 46.18 -41.21 0.88
CA ILE A 813 45.67 -41.64 -0.44
C ILE A 813 44.21 -41.21 -0.63
N LYS A 814 43.37 -41.29 0.42
CA LYS A 814 41.99 -40.77 0.39
C LYS A 814 41.94 -39.25 0.21
N ASP A 815 42.69 -38.51 1.03
CA ASP A 815 42.72 -37.04 0.96
C ASP A 815 43.23 -36.53 -0.40
N PHE A 816 44.29 -37.13 -0.97
CA PHE A 816 44.78 -36.77 -2.29
C PHE A 816 43.85 -37.24 -3.43
N SER A 817 43.23 -38.42 -3.32
CA SER A 817 42.22 -38.84 -4.31
C SER A 817 41.04 -37.89 -4.35
N ARG A 818 40.61 -37.35 -3.20
CA ARG A 818 39.56 -36.32 -3.16
C ARG A 818 39.98 -35.01 -3.82
N VAL A 819 41.26 -34.63 -3.77
CA VAL A 819 41.78 -33.48 -4.56
C VAL A 819 41.69 -33.78 -6.06
N LEU A 820 41.94 -35.02 -6.48
CA LEU A 820 41.91 -35.44 -7.88
C LEU A 820 40.48 -35.61 -8.43
N GLU A 821 39.51 -35.97 -7.58
CA GLU A 821 38.07 -35.88 -7.93
C GLU A 821 37.65 -34.42 -8.23
N LEU A 822 38.21 -33.45 -7.49
CA LEU A 822 37.94 -32.02 -7.65
C LEU A 822 38.75 -31.38 -8.79
N SER A 823 39.89 -31.96 -9.15
CA SER A 823 40.79 -31.48 -10.20
C SER A 823 41.66 -32.62 -10.75
N PRO A 824 41.16 -33.39 -11.74
CA PRO A 824 41.85 -34.57 -12.27
C PRO A 824 43.24 -34.30 -12.88
N GLY A 825 43.49 -33.05 -13.28
CA GLY A 825 44.78 -32.57 -13.79
C GLY A 825 45.72 -31.97 -12.73
N ASN A 826 45.43 -32.13 -11.43
CA ASN A 826 46.28 -31.58 -10.36
C ASN A 826 47.55 -32.42 -10.19
N ALA A 827 48.60 -32.08 -10.95
CA ALA A 827 49.89 -32.75 -10.93
C ALA A 827 50.50 -32.84 -9.51
N TYR A 828 50.35 -31.82 -8.65
CA TYR A 828 50.84 -31.89 -7.28
C TYR A 828 50.13 -33.00 -6.47
N ALA A 829 48.81 -33.12 -6.58
CA ALA A 829 48.05 -34.16 -5.89
C ALA A 829 48.33 -35.57 -6.43
N LEU A 830 48.57 -35.72 -7.75
CA LEU A 830 49.08 -36.97 -8.34
C LEU A 830 50.43 -37.34 -7.71
N LEU A 831 51.41 -36.44 -7.72
CA LEU A 831 52.75 -36.68 -7.17
C LEU A 831 52.71 -37.06 -5.67
N GLN A 832 51.86 -36.41 -4.86
CA GLN A 832 51.74 -36.78 -3.44
C GLN A 832 50.96 -38.08 -3.20
N ARG A 833 49.94 -38.40 -4.01
CA ARG A 833 49.24 -39.70 -3.93
C ARG A 833 50.17 -40.84 -4.35
N ALA A 834 50.93 -40.65 -5.41
CA ALA A 834 51.93 -41.59 -5.88
C ALA A 834 53.01 -41.87 -4.83
N ARG A 835 53.48 -40.81 -4.15
CA ARG A 835 54.39 -40.93 -3.00
C ARG A 835 53.77 -41.73 -1.85
N ALA A 836 52.48 -41.56 -1.57
CA ALA A 836 51.78 -42.35 -0.56
C ALA A 836 51.58 -43.82 -1.00
N TYR A 837 51.36 -44.09 -2.29
CA TYR A 837 51.35 -45.45 -2.83
C TYR A 837 52.72 -46.15 -2.66
N ARG A 838 53.85 -45.51 -3.03
CA ARG A 838 55.18 -46.11 -2.76
C ARG A 838 55.48 -46.28 -1.27
N SER A 839 55.03 -45.36 -0.41
CA SER A 839 55.16 -45.50 1.04
C SER A 839 54.41 -46.74 1.57
N ARG A 840 53.23 -47.03 1.01
CA ARG A 840 52.42 -48.23 1.31
C ARG A 840 52.93 -49.51 0.61
N GLY A 841 53.74 -49.39 -0.44
CA GLY A 841 54.33 -50.49 -1.22
C GLY A 841 53.70 -50.77 -2.60
N ASP A 842 52.79 -49.92 -3.08
CA ASP A 842 52.10 -50.07 -4.37
C ASP A 842 52.82 -49.34 -5.52
N ASP A 843 54.05 -49.76 -5.86
CA ASP A 843 54.85 -49.13 -6.93
C ASP A 843 54.10 -49.01 -8.27
N GLU A 844 53.31 -50.02 -8.66
CA GLU A 844 52.50 -49.96 -9.89
C GLU A 844 51.46 -48.81 -9.91
N LEU A 845 50.88 -48.46 -8.77
CA LEU A 845 49.92 -47.36 -8.67
C LEU A 845 50.64 -46.01 -8.58
N ALA A 846 51.79 -45.99 -7.91
CA ALA A 846 52.67 -44.83 -7.88
C ALA A 846 53.10 -44.45 -9.31
N ASP A 847 53.68 -45.38 -10.07
CA ASP A 847 54.21 -45.10 -11.41
C ASP A 847 53.12 -44.66 -12.40
N ARG A 848 51.87 -45.12 -12.25
CA ARG A 848 50.73 -44.63 -13.03
C ARG A 848 50.38 -43.18 -12.71
N ASP A 849 50.32 -42.80 -11.44
CA ASP A 849 50.10 -41.41 -11.04
C ASP A 849 51.28 -40.49 -11.46
N PHE A 850 52.53 -40.98 -11.36
CA PHE A 850 53.70 -40.27 -11.88
C PHE A 850 53.67 -40.10 -13.40
N ALA A 851 53.16 -41.08 -14.15
CA ALA A 851 52.98 -40.97 -15.59
C ALA A 851 51.85 -39.99 -15.96
N GLN A 852 50.73 -40.02 -15.23
CA GLN A 852 49.61 -39.10 -15.44
C GLN A 852 49.99 -37.64 -15.15
N ALA A 853 50.83 -37.38 -14.14
CA ALA A 853 51.30 -36.04 -13.75
C ALA A 853 52.15 -35.32 -14.82
N LEU A 854 52.40 -35.98 -15.97
CA LEU A 854 53.19 -35.49 -17.10
C LEU A 854 52.37 -35.22 -18.35
N GLN A 855 51.21 -35.88 -18.45
CA GLN A 855 50.28 -35.73 -19.57
C GLN A 855 49.31 -34.56 -19.33
N THR A 856 49.33 -33.97 -18.13
CA THR A 856 48.63 -32.73 -17.79
C THR A 856 49.41 -31.51 -18.29
N ASP A 857 48.78 -30.57 -19.00
CA ASP A 857 49.40 -29.37 -19.59
C ASP A 857 50.06 -28.38 -18.59
N ASN A 858 50.06 -28.69 -17.30
CA ASN A 858 50.49 -27.82 -16.21
C ASN A 858 51.84 -28.24 -15.59
N VAL A 859 52.70 -28.92 -16.36
CA VAL A 859 54.06 -29.34 -15.98
C VAL A 859 54.99 -28.12 -15.91
N ASN A 860 54.92 -27.43 -14.77
CA ASN A 860 55.82 -26.33 -14.42
C ASN A 860 57.11 -26.85 -13.74
N ALA A 861 58.13 -25.98 -13.68
CA ALA A 861 59.43 -26.26 -13.07
C ALA A 861 59.33 -26.87 -11.66
N SER A 862 58.39 -26.39 -10.82
CA SER A 862 58.17 -26.91 -9.46
C SER A 862 57.63 -28.34 -9.47
N SER A 863 56.78 -28.72 -10.44
CA SER A 863 56.26 -30.08 -10.60
C SER A 863 57.34 -31.05 -11.11
N LEU A 864 58.18 -30.61 -12.05
CA LEU A 864 59.35 -31.36 -12.53
C LEU A 864 60.36 -31.60 -11.39
N MET A 865 60.69 -30.54 -10.64
CA MET A 865 61.56 -30.58 -9.47
C MET A 865 60.99 -31.47 -8.35
N ALA A 866 59.66 -31.52 -8.18
CA ALA A 866 59.03 -32.44 -7.24
C ALA A 866 59.12 -33.92 -7.70
N ARG A 867 59.06 -34.18 -9.02
CA ARG A 867 59.28 -35.52 -9.58
C ARG A 867 60.75 -35.96 -9.48
N SER A 868 61.71 -35.06 -9.67
CA SER A 868 63.13 -35.41 -9.57
C SER A 868 63.52 -35.88 -8.16
N ILE A 869 62.95 -35.28 -7.10
CA ILE A 869 63.13 -35.71 -5.70
C ILE A 869 62.62 -37.14 -5.46
N TYR A 870 61.59 -37.56 -6.19
CA TYR A 870 61.07 -38.93 -6.05
C TYR A 870 61.92 -39.96 -6.81
N ARG A 871 62.62 -39.52 -7.86
CA ARG A 871 63.41 -40.38 -8.74
C ARG A 871 64.88 -40.51 -8.35
N ASP A 872 65.44 -39.60 -7.55
CA ASP A 872 66.88 -39.59 -7.25
C ASP A 872 67.42 -40.86 -6.56
N ASP A 873 66.56 -41.61 -5.86
CA ASP A 873 66.87 -42.91 -5.26
C ASP A 873 66.68 -44.12 -6.21
N THR A 874 65.93 -43.99 -7.32
CA THR A 874 65.57 -45.15 -8.19
C THR A 874 65.90 -45.01 -9.67
N ASP A 875 65.92 -43.79 -10.21
CA ASP A 875 66.38 -43.45 -11.56
C ASP A 875 66.94 -42.01 -11.57
N PRO A 876 68.22 -41.84 -11.15
CA PRO A 876 68.83 -40.53 -11.02
C PRO A 876 69.14 -39.84 -12.35
N GLU A 877 69.18 -40.57 -13.48
CA GLU A 877 69.35 -39.94 -14.82
C GLU A 877 68.02 -39.36 -15.33
N SER A 878 66.89 -40.05 -15.14
CA SER A 878 65.58 -39.41 -15.34
C SER A 878 65.35 -38.24 -14.39
N ALA A 879 65.82 -38.32 -13.14
CA ALA A 879 65.78 -37.18 -12.21
C ALA A 879 66.62 -35.99 -12.69
N LEU A 880 67.72 -36.24 -13.41
CA LEU A 880 68.57 -35.20 -13.99
C LEU A 880 67.86 -34.50 -15.17
N GLN A 881 67.27 -35.27 -16.08
CA GLN A 881 66.47 -34.74 -17.19
C GLN A 881 65.29 -33.88 -16.70
N ASP A 882 64.66 -34.29 -15.60
CA ASP A 882 63.56 -33.53 -14.96
C ASP A 882 64.03 -32.15 -14.50
N LEU A 883 65.21 -32.08 -13.87
CA LEU A 883 65.81 -30.82 -13.42
C LEU A 883 66.32 -29.96 -14.57
N GLU A 884 66.81 -30.56 -15.66
CA GLU A 884 67.21 -29.82 -16.85
C GLU A 884 66.02 -29.22 -17.60
N HIS A 885 64.91 -29.96 -17.71
CA HIS A 885 63.67 -29.41 -18.25
C HIS A 885 63.08 -28.32 -17.31
N ALA A 886 63.20 -28.47 -15.99
CA ALA A 886 62.80 -27.44 -15.03
C ALA A 886 63.65 -26.15 -15.18
N LEU A 887 64.96 -26.28 -15.37
CA LEU A 887 65.87 -25.16 -15.66
C LEU A 887 65.60 -24.52 -17.03
N SER A 888 65.08 -25.26 -18.02
CA SER A 888 64.67 -24.64 -19.29
C SER A 888 63.46 -23.69 -19.14
N GLN A 889 62.69 -23.82 -18.05
CA GLN A 889 61.57 -22.94 -17.70
C GLN A 889 61.96 -21.83 -16.71
N ASP A 890 62.90 -22.10 -15.79
CA ASP A 890 63.40 -21.15 -14.78
C ASP A 890 64.96 -21.22 -14.70
N PRO A 891 65.70 -20.56 -15.62
CA PRO A 891 67.14 -20.79 -15.80
C PRO A 891 68.02 -20.32 -14.64
N ASP A 892 67.69 -19.18 -14.02
CA ASP A 892 68.45 -18.62 -12.89
C ASP A 892 67.94 -19.12 -11.52
N SER A 893 67.24 -20.27 -11.47
CA SER A 893 66.63 -20.79 -10.23
C SER A 893 67.66 -21.40 -9.27
N PRO A 894 68.01 -20.77 -8.12
CA PRO A 894 69.09 -21.27 -7.27
C PRO A 894 68.74 -22.62 -6.63
N MET A 895 67.46 -22.86 -6.38
CA MET A 895 66.95 -24.10 -5.79
C MET A 895 67.08 -25.29 -6.74
N ILE A 896 66.69 -25.13 -8.01
CA ILE A 896 66.76 -26.20 -9.02
C ILE A 896 68.22 -26.50 -9.36
N LEU A 897 69.06 -25.46 -9.49
CA LEU A 897 70.51 -25.60 -9.65
C LEU A 897 71.16 -26.33 -8.46
N MET A 898 70.84 -25.95 -7.21
CA MET A 898 71.32 -26.67 -6.01
C MET A 898 70.91 -28.14 -6.01
N MET A 899 69.69 -28.46 -6.43
CA MET A 899 69.22 -29.85 -6.51
C MET A 899 69.94 -30.64 -7.61
N LYS A 900 70.15 -30.04 -8.79
CA LYS A 900 70.96 -30.64 -9.87
C LYS A 900 72.39 -30.89 -9.39
N ALA A 901 73.02 -29.92 -8.73
CA ALA A 901 74.38 -30.06 -8.19
C ALA A 901 74.49 -31.17 -7.12
N ARG A 902 73.47 -31.36 -6.28
CA ARG A 902 73.41 -32.47 -5.30
C ARG A 902 73.20 -33.82 -5.96
N LEU A 903 72.27 -33.92 -6.92
CA LEU A 903 72.04 -35.15 -7.69
C LEU A 903 73.33 -35.62 -8.40
N LEU A 904 73.98 -34.69 -9.10
CA LEU A 904 75.27 -34.93 -9.76
C LEU A 904 76.35 -35.39 -8.78
N SER A 905 76.47 -34.77 -7.61
CA SER A 905 77.55 -35.07 -6.64
C SER A 905 77.28 -36.17 -5.62
N GLN A 906 76.03 -36.65 -5.47
CA GLN A 906 75.65 -37.66 -4.47
C GLN A 906 75.05 -38.94 -5.05
N LYS A 907 74.52 -38.90 -6.28
CA LYS A 907 73.90 -40.07 -6.95
C LYS A 907 74.63 -40.50 -8.22
N LEU A 908 75.12 -39.55 -9.01
CA LEU A 908 75.73 -39.79 -10.32
C LEU A 908 77.27 -39.73 -10.32
N ASP A 909 77.90 -39.34 -9.21
CA ASP A 909 79.35 -39.10 -9.04
C ASP A 909 79.98 -38.14 -10.09
N ARG A 910 79.16 -37.29 -10.71
CA ARG A 910 79.55 -36.27 -11.69
C ARG A 910 80.03 -35.00 -10.98
N LEU A 911 81.08 -35.16 -10.16
CA LEU A 911 81.60 -34.11 -9.27
C LEU A 911 82.02 -32.84 -10.02
N GLY A 912 82.56 -32.95 -11.23
CA GLY A 912 82.95 -31.79 -12.06
C GLY A 912 81.74 -30.92 -12.45
N ASP A 913 80.71 -31.54 -13.03
CA ASP A 913 79.45 -30.88 -13.41
C ASP A 913 78.76 -30.26 -12.19
N ALA A 914 78.87 -30.89 -11.01
CA ALA A 914 78.35 -30.35 -9.76
C ALA A 914 79.08 -29.07 -9.31
N VAL A 915 80.41 -28.97 -9.44
CA VAL A 915 81.16 -27.73 -9.13
C VAL A 915 80.71 -26.57 -10.02
N GLU A 916 80.55 -26.81 -11.31
CA GLU A 916 80.08 -25.79 -12.25
C GLU A 916 78.61 -25.41 -11.98
N THR A 917 77.75 -26.38 -11.65
CA THR A 917 76.36 -26.09 -11.27
C THR A 917 76.28 -25.27 -9.97
N TYR A 918 77.11 -25.56 -8.96
CA TYR A 918 77.22 -24.71 -7.77
C TYR A 918 77.86 -23.34 -8.06
N ARG A 919 78.76 -23.23 -9.05
CA ARG A 919 79.30 -21.94 -9.51
C ARG A 919 78.20 -21.02 -10.01
N GLU A 920 77.27 -21.54 -10.81
CA GLU A 920 76.09 -20.79 -11.24
C GLU A 920 75.21 -20.35 -10.06
N VAL A 921 74.97 -21.22 -9.07
CA VAL A 921 74.26 -20.82 -7.83
C VAL A 921 74.97 -19.63 -7.15
N THR A 922 76.30 -19.66 -7.03
CA THR A 922 77.06 -18.55 -6.42
C THR A 922 77.16 -17.30 -7.31
N ARG A 923 77.01 -17.43 -8.64
CA ARG A 923 76.89 -16.28 -9.56
C ARG A 923 75.58 -15.53 -9.32
N ILE A 924 74.48 -16.28 -9.18
CA ILE A 924 73.13 -15.75 -8.99
C ILE A 924 72.93 -15.24 -7.55
N GLN A 925 73.45 -15.99 -6.56
CA GLN A 925 73.35 -15.66 -5.14
C GLN A 925 74.73 -15.78 -4.45
N PRO A 926 75.57 -14.74 -4.51
CA PRO A 926 76.93 -14.74 -3.94
C PRO A 926 77.00 -14.97 -2.42
N THR A 927 75.88 -14.85 -1.70
CA THR A 927 75.76 -15.05 -0.25
C THR A 927 75.14 -16.41 0.12
N ASN A 928 74.98 -17.34 -0.82
CA ASN A 928 74.41 -18.66 -0.55
C ASN A 928 75.44 -19.58 0.17
N GLU A 929 75.57 -19.39 1.49
CA GLU A 929 76.37 -20.20 2.44
C GLU A 929 76.30 -21.70 2.14
N THR A 930 75.08 -22.21 1.88
CA THR A 930 74.82 -23.62 1.60
C THR A 930 75.44 -24.09 0.28
N ALA A 931 75.34 -23.31 -0.80
CA ALA A 931 75.96 -23.63 -2.08
C ALA A 931 77.48 -23.50 -2.04
N ILE A 932 78.00 -22.52 -1.29
CA ILE A 932 79.44 -22.32 -1.10
C ILE A 932 80.04 -23.51 -0.32
N ILE A 933 79.45 -23.91 0.81
CA ILE A 933 79.95 -25.05 1.61
C ILE A 933 79.72 -26.41 0.93
N ASP A 934 78.61 -26.60 0.21
CA ASP A 934 78.39 -27.80 -0.59
C ASP A 934 79.40 -27.88 -1.75
N ARG A 935 79.76 -26.75 -2.39
CA ARG A 935 80.81 -26.68 -3.41
C ARG A 935 82.20 -26.96 -2.84
N ALA A 936 82.54 -26.39 -1.69
CA ALA A 936 83.80 -26.65 -1.00
C ALA A 936 84.01 -28.15 -0.73
N LEU A 937 82.96 -28.86 -0.31
CA LEU A 937 83.00 -30.31 -0.10
C LEU A 937 83.27 -31.09 -1.40
N VAL A 938 82.61 -30.73 -2.50
CA VAL A 938 82.85 -31.37 -3.82
C VAL A 938 84.25 -31.03 -4.36
N LEU A 939 84.72 -29.79 -4.21
CA LEU A 939 86.08 -29.38 -4.56
C LEU A 939 87.14 -30.17 -3.75
N THR A 940 86.92 -30.38 -2.44
CA THR A 940 87.80 -31.21 -1.61
C THR A 940 87.83 -32.67 -2.09
N ARG A 941 86.68 -33.26 -2.44
CA ARG A 941 86.61 -34.63 -3.01
C ARG A 941 87.30 -34.74 -4.38
N LEU A 942 87.32 -33.65 -5.16
CA LEU A 942 88.09 -33.52 -6.40
C LEU A 942 89.58 -33.17 -6.19
N GLY A 943 90.06 -33.02 -4.94
CA GLY A 943 91.44 -32.64 -4.63
C GLY A 943 91.79 -31.16 -4.92
N ARG A 944 90.80 -30.31 -5.24
CA ARG A 944 90.97 -28.86 -5.51
C ARG A 944 90.99 -28.07 -4.20
N TYR A 945 91.96 -28.39 -3.34
CA TYR A 945 91.99 -27.98 -1.94
C TYR A 945 92.06 -26.46 -1.71
N ASP A 946 92.69 -25.69 -2.59
CA ASP A 946 92.88 -24.25 -2.38
C ASP A 946 91.61 -23.45 -2.69
N GLU A 947 90.87 -23.82 -3.73
CA GLU A 947 89.52 -23.29 -3.99
C GLU A 947 88.55 -23.70 -2.87
N ALA A 948 88.63 -24.95 -2.39
CA ALA A 948 87.83 -25.43 -1.26
C ALA A 948 88.11 -24.66 0.04
N LYS A 949 89.35 -24.19 0.27
CA LYS A 949 89.71 -23.34 1.41
C LYS A 949 89.13 -21.93 1.28
N ALA A 950 89.17 -21.34 0.09
CA ALA A 950 88.57 -20.02 -0.16
C ALA A 950 87.05 -20.03 0.09
N ASP A 951 86.35 -21.06 -0.41
CA ASP A 951 84.92 -21.25 -0.17
C ASP A 951 84.61 -21.53 1.32
N LEU A 952 85.45 -22.34 1.99
CA LEU A 952 85.30 -22.65 3.42
C LEU A 952 85.45 -21.42 4.32
N ASP A 953 86.48 -20.60 4.11
CA ASP A 953 86.71 -19.39 4.91
C ASP A 953 85.61 -18.34 4.63
N LEU A 954 85.07 -18.28 3.41
CA LEU A 954 83.90 -17.45 3.05
C LEU A 954 82.62 -17.94 3.75
N ALA A 955 82.33 -19.24 3.72
CA ALA A 955 81.11 -19.82 4.31
C ALA A 955 81.12 -19.88 5.85
N THR A 956 82.24 -19.60 6.52
CA THR A 956 82.35 -19.68 7.99
C THR A 956 82.46 -18.31 8.69
N THR A 957 82.27 -17.21 7.94
CA THR A 957 82.56 -15.83 8.41
C THR A 957 81.37 -14.88 8.17
N PRO A 958 80.51 -14.60 9.19
CA PRO A 958 80.36 -15.31 10.46
C PRO A 958 79.67 -16.69 10.30
N PRO A 959 79.66 -17.54 11.33
CA PRO A 959 79.21 -18.93 11.22
C PRO A 959 77.78 -19.09 11.75
N ASP A 960 76.80 -18.92 10.87
CA ASP A 960 75.39 -18.77 11.27
C ASP A 960 74.61 -20.09 11.42
N THR A 961 75.05 -21.21 10.82
CA THR A 961 74.32 -22.50 10.92
C THR A 961 75.13 -23.67 11.51
N PRO A 962 74.50 -24.56 12.31
CA PRO A 962 75.13 -25.79 12.78
C PRO A 962 75.47 -26.78 11.66
N ARG A 963 74.75 -26.72 10.53
CA ARG A 963 75.00 -27.55 9.33
C ARG A 963 76.33 -27.18 8.67
N THR A 964 76.57 -25.89 8.43
CA THR A 964 77.82 -25.42 7.81
C THR A 964 79.01 -25.70 8.73
N LEU A 965 78.85 -25.56 10.04
CA LEU A 965 79.87 -25.99 11.02
C LEU A 965 80.15 -27.51 10.94
N TYR A 966 79.16 -28.35 10.66
CA TYR A 966 79.39 -29.78 10.45
C TYR A 966 80.12 -30.07 9.13
N GLN A 967 79.70 -29.47 8.00
CA GLN A 967 80.35 -29.68 6.71
C GLN A 967 81.75 -29.06 6.65
N ALA A 968 81.99 -27.93 7.32
CA ALA A 968 83.32 -27.38 7.56
C ALA A 968 84.24 -28.40 8.26
N ALA A 969 83.71 -29.20 9.19
CA ALA A 969 84.45 -30.29 9.79
C ALA A 969 84.74 -31.44 8.81
N CYS A 970 83.78 -31.84 7.97
CA CYS A 970 83.97 -32.83 6.91
C CYS A 970 85.04 -32.40 5.88
N ILE A 971 84.94 -31.16 5.39
CA ILE A 971 85.93 -30.53 4.48
C ILE A 971 87.33 -30.56 5.09
N CYS A 972 87.47 -30.08 6.33
CA CYS A 972 88.75 -30.08 7.03
C CYS A 972 89.27 -31.49 7.42
N ALA A 973 88.41 -32.51 7.47
CA ALA A 973 88.78 -33.89 7.74
C ALA A 973 89.25 -34.66 6.49
N LEU A 974 88.75 -34.27 5.31
CA LEU A 974 89.17 -34.78 4.00
C LEU A 974 90.46 -34.11 3.48
N MET A 975 90.86 -32.96 4.03
CA MET A 975 92.14 -32.31 3.69
C MET A 975 93.34 -33.07 4.29
N PRO A 976 94.44 -33.27 3.55
CA PRO A 976 95.55 -34.15 3.96
C PRO A 976 96.43 -33.58 5.08
N ASP A 977 96.26 -32.33 5.51
CA ASP A 977 97.14 -31.67 6.48
C ASP A 977 96.63 -31.74 7.93
N GLN A 978 97.57 -31.83 8.89
CA GLN A 978 97.23 -31.96 10.31
C GLN A 978 96.58 -30.71 10.93
N SER A 979 96.78 -29.52 10.34
CA SER A 979 96.18 -28.27 10.83
C SER A 979 94.67 -28.25 10.57
N SER A 980 94.28 -28.68 9.36
CA SER A 980 92.88 -28.91 8.99
C SER A 980 92.22 -29.95 9.90
N HIS A 981 92.88 -31.07 10.22
CA HIS A 981 92.34 -32.05 11.17
C HIS A 981 92.04 -31.45 12.57
N VAL A 982 92.84 -30.48 13.04
CA VAL A 982 92.58 -29.75 14.30
C VAL A 982 91.43 -28.74 14.14
N ARG A 983 91.36 -28.01 13.02
CA ARG A 983 90.22 -27.15 12.68
C ARG A 983 88.92 -27.97 12.64
N ALA A 984 88.94 -29.17 12.04
CA ALA A 984 87.79 -30.06 11.91
C ALA A 984 87.18 -30.43 13.27
N LEU A 985 88.01 -30.83 14.24
CA LEU A 985 87.55 -31.14 15.60
C LEU A 985 86.96 -29.92 16.32
N SER A 986 87.47 -28.72 16.05
CA SER A 986 86.90 -27.46 16.58
C SER A 986 85.53 -27.16 15.97
N PHE A 987 85.40 -27.22 14.64
CA PHE A 987 84.14 -27.03 13.93
C PHE A 987 83.08 -28.06 14.36
N LEU A 988 83.44 -29.34 14.45
CA LEU A 988 82.55 -30.43 14.88
C LEU A 988 82.04 -30.23 16.32
N SER A 989 82.93 -29.84 17.24
CA SER A 989 82.59 -29.50 18.63
C SER A 989 81.61 -28.32 18.70
N ARG A 990 81.79 -27.31 17.84
CA ARG A 990 80.90 -26.15 17.74
C ARG A 990 79.53 -26.51 17.16
N ALA A 991 79.47 -27.32 16.10
CA ALA A 991 78.23 -27.81 15.50
C ALA A 991 77.35 -28.54 16.53
N ILE A 992 77.95 -29.47 17.30
CA ILE A 992 77.25 -30.24 18.33
C ILE A 992 76.78 -29.33 19.49
N ARG A 993 77.58 -28.36 19.92
CA ARG A 993 77.17 -27.35 20.93
C ARG A 993 76.06 -26.44 20.44
N ALA A 994 76.01 -26.16 19.13
CA ALA A 994 74.94 -25.41 18.48
C ALA A 994 73.71 -26.27 18.14
N GLY A 995 73.62 -27.51 18.65
CA GLY A 995 72.44 -28.37 18.52
C GLY A 995 72.37 -29.24 17.26
N TYR A 996 73.48 -29.44 16.54
CA TYR A 996 73.47 -30.34 15.37
C TYR A 996 73.30 -31.81 15.77
N GLU A 997 72.10 -32.37 15.56
CA GLU A 997 71.81 -33.79 15.81
C GLU A 997 72.28 -34.68 14.65
N ALA A 998 73.58 -35.00 14.63
CA ALA A 998 74.20 -35.88 13.63
C ALA A 998 73.84 -37.36 13.85
N ASP A 999 72.74 -37.85 13.26
CA ASP A 999 72.28 -39.25 13.39
C ASP A 999 73.30 -40.32 12.97
N ARG A 1000 74.28 -39.95 12.13
CA ARG A 1000 75.32 -40.85 11.61
C ARG A 1000 76.75 -40.43 11.99
N LEU A 1001 76.94 -39.65 13.05
CA LEU A 1001 78.27 -39.15 13.48
C LEU A 1001 79.37 -40.24 13.53
N ALA A 1002 79.03 -41.45 13.99
CA ALA A 1002 79.95 -42.58 14.11
C ALA A 1002 80.22 -43.34 12.80
N THR A 1003 79.39 -43.16 11.76
CA THR A 1003 79.43 -43.91 10.50
C THR A 1003 79.74 -43.04 9.27
N ASP A 1004 79.60 -41.72 9.36
CA ASP A 1004 79.90 -40.75 8.28
C ASP A 1004 81.35 -40.89 7.76
N PRO A 1005 81.56 -41.26 6.47
CA PRO A 1005 82.88 -41.57 5.93
C PRO A 1005 83.81 -40.35 5.86
N ASP A 1006 83.27 -39.14 5.66
CA ASP A 1006 84.10 -37.93 5.53
C ASP A 1006 84.84 -37.59 6.83
N LEU A 1007 84.37 -38.14 7.96
CA LEU A 1007 84.99 -37.98 9.29
C LEU A 1007 85.93 -39.13 9.70
N GLU A 1008 86.20 -40.14 8.85
CA GLU A 1008 86.97 -41.33 9.27
C GLU A 1008 88.37 -40.97 9.80
N SER A 1009 89.06 -40.03 9.15
CA SER A 1009 90.38 -39.54 9.54
C SER A 1009 90.42 -39.04 11.00
N LEU A 1010 89.36 -38.36 11.44
CA LEU A 1010 89.24 -37.83 12.80
C LEU A 1010 89.01 -38.90 13.85
N ARG A 1011 88.36 -40.03 13.52
CA ARG A 1011 87.94 -41.07 14.50
C ARG A 1011 89.11 -41.64 15.31
N LYS A 1012 90.31 -41.60 14.73
CA LYS A 1012 91.57 -42.10 15.32
C LYS A 1012 92.23 -41.07 16.27
N LEU A 1013 91.80 -39.80 16.25
CA LEU A 1013 92.37 -38.71 17.05
C LEU A 1013 91.77 -38.65 18.47
N PRO A 1014 92.56 -38.34 19.52
CA PRO A 1014 92.06 -38.26 20.90
C PRO A 1014 90.91 -37.28 21.11
N GLY A 1015 90.93 -36.12 20.42
CA GLY A 1015 89.90 -35.08 20.53
C GLY A 1015 88.51 -35.53 20.05
N TYR A 1016 88.44 -36.45 19.08
CA TYR A 1016 87.17 -36.96 18.56
C TYR A 1016 86.38 -37.73 19.64
N ARG A 1017 87.08 -38.46 20.53
CA ARG A 1017 86.45 -39.16 21.66
C ARG A 1017 85.78 -38.19 22.65
N ALA A 1018 86.37 -37.02 22.87
CA ALA A 1018 85.79 -35.99 23.73
C ALA A 1018 84.51 -35.39 23.12
N VAL A 1019 84.55 -35.05 21.82
CA VAL A 1019 83.40 -34.52 21.07
C VAL A 1019 82.24 -35.52 21.02
N SER A 1020 82.54 -36.80 20.71
CA SER A 1020 81.55 -37.88 20.71
C SER A 1020 80.89 -38.10 22.08
N ARG A 1021 81.67 -38.04 23.18
CA ARG A 1021 81.13 -38.11 24.54
C ARG A 1021 80.22 -36.92 24.88
N THR A 1022 80.53 -35.72 24.39
CA THR A 1022 79.66 -34.54 24.53
C THR A 1022 78.33 -34.74 23.81
N TYR A 1023 78.35 -35.28 22.58
CA TYR A 1023 77.13 -35.60 21.80
C TYR A 1023 76.24 -36.66 22.48
N GLN A 1024 76.82 -37.70 23.09
CA GLN A 1024 76.04 -38.68 23.84
C GLN A 1024 75.35 -38.06 25.07
N LEU A 1025 76.04 -37.15 25.78
CA LEU A 1025 75.47 -36.48 26.95
C LEU A 1025 74.33 -35.50 26.59
N SER A 1026 74.39 -34.79 25.46
CA SER A 1026 73.27 -33.95 25.02
C SER A 1026 72.04 -34.79 24.65
N LYS A 1027 72.22 -35.92 23.96
CA LYS A 1027 71.11 -36.83 23.56
C LYS A 1027 70.44 -37.54 24.74
N ILE A 1028 71.16 -37.76 25.85
CA ILE A 1028 70.58 -38.25 27.12
C ILE A 1028 69.74 -37.17 27.81
N ASN A 1029 70.16 -35.91 27.76
CA ASN A 1029 69.40 -34.82 28.36
C ASN A 1029 68.14 -34.46 27.55
N SER A 1030 68.17 -34.54 26.21
CA SER A 1030 66.99 -34.26 25.37
C SER A 1030 65.91 -35.36 25.39
N THR A 1031 66.26 -36.58 25.79
CA THR A 1031 65.30 -37.69 25.93
C THR A 1031 64.51 -37.67 27.25
N ARG A 1032 65.02 -37.00 28.30
CA ARG A 1032 64.32 -36.87 29.60
C ARG A 1032 63.17 -35.85 29.61
N SER A 1033 63.02 -35.03 28.57
CA SER A 1033 62.04 -33.93 28.50
C SER A 1033 60.85 -34.19 27.57
N ARG A 1034 60.65 -35.43 27.09
CA ARG A 1034 59.41 -35.84 26.43
C ARG A 1034 58.45 -36.50 27.44
N PRO A 1035 57.20 -36.02 27.60
CA PRO A 1035 56.19 -36.75 28.37
C PRO A 1035 55.82 -38.05 27.66
N GLN A 1036 55.52 -39.11 28.41
CA GLN A 1036 55.00 -40.36 27.85
C GLN A 1036 53.57 -40.16 27.33
N PRO A 1037 53.19 -40.80 26.21
CA PRO A 1037 51.78 -40.94 25.85
C PRO A 1037 51.10 -41.89 26.83
N SER A 1038 50.00 -41.46 27.44
CA SER A 1038 49.09 -42.33 28.19
C SER A 1038 48.41 -43.31 27.23
N ALA A 1039 48.33 -44.58 27.60
CA ALA A 1039 47.71 -45.63 26.80
C ALA A 1039 46.95 -46.64 27.68
N PRO A 1040 45.99 -47.40 27.10
CA PRO A 1040 45.21 -47.11 25.90
C PRO A 1040 43.89 -46.38 26.22
#